data_AF-A0A946ZXX4-F1
#
_entry.id   AF-A0A946ZXX4-F1
#
_cell.length_a   1.000
_cell.length_b   1.000
_cell.length_c   1.000
_cell.angle_alpha   90.00
_cell.angle_beta   90.00
_cell.angle_gamma   90.00
#
_symmetry.space_group_name_H-M   'P 1'
#
loop_
_entity.id
_entity.type
_entity.pdbx_description
1 polymer ?
#
loop_
_entity_poly.entity_id
_entity_poly.type
_entity_poly.pdbx_seq_one_letter_code
_entity_poly.pdbx_strand_id
1 'polypeptide(L)'
;VGVTGHLYSPNQERGIYKTVDGGKSWKKTLFINEETGIIDVSHAPNNFNLLIAAAWEKDRKAWDFTGNGEGSGLYKSSDGGDSWTKISTPESGFPTGEGVGRIGLAFYDNNIVYAVLDNQYRREKDKEKAKDSDKLDKDDFKEMSNADFLKLENSKLNAFLKSNGFQEKYRAENVKQMVRSGAVKPADLARYLENANTLLFDTPVIGAEVYRSNDGGKTWSKQHEGYIDDLFYSYGYYFAQIGVDRNNPDKIYIAGVPLLKSEDGGANFTSISKENVHADHHALWINPARPGHLINGNDGGLNISYDDGESWTKNNSTSVGQFYAINVDNQKPYNVYGGLQDNGVWMGPHTARMDNRWLQTGHNPWKSIMGGDGMQVQIDNRNPNIVYTGFQFGNYYRLDLGSGKRKAIQPKHELGETPYRFNWQTPILLSPHNQDILYFGGNKLHRSLNQGDRWEAISDDLTAGGKKGNVAYGTLTSISESPFKFGLLYVGSDDGMIHMSKDGGGNWENISASLPKNLWVSRVVASKHKIGRVYATLNGYRWDDFTPYVYKSEDFGKTWVSIGEGLPPSPVNVITEDPDNENLLFVGTDDGLYATLDQGATWQWFQQGIPYVAVHDLVIQPEAKHLVVGTHGRSIYRADISHLQLLDAEIMNSPLYVFELDKVRHSPRWGNSYSTWGKPVT
;
A
#
# COMPACT_ATOMS: atom_id res chain seq x y z
N VAL A 1 0.63 -28.28 1.68
CA VAL A 1 0.72 -26.81 1.50
C VAL A 1 0.07 -26.48 0.16
N GLY A 2 -0.86 -25.53 0.14
CA GLY A 2 -1.34 -24.91 -1.10
C GLY A 2 -0.40 -23.78 -1.51
N VAL A 3 -0.02 -23.74 -2.79
CA VAL A 3 0.92 -22.76 -3.35
C VAL A 3 0.18 -21.94 -4.39
N THR A 4 0.10 -20.63 -4.14
CA THR A 4 -0.54 -19.67 -5.05
C THR A 4 0.32 -19.38 -6.27
N GLY A 5 1.64 -19.50 -6.16
CA GLY A 5 2.62 -19.21 -7.21
C GLY A 5 3.13 -17.78 -7.19
N HIS A 6 3.86 -17.43 -8.24
CA HIS A 6 4.35 -16.07 -8.46
C HIS A 6 3.20 -15.06 -8.48
N LEU A 7 3.48 -13.83 -8.05
CA LEU A 7 2.43 -12.82 -8.01
C LEU A 7 2.18 -12.24 -9.40
N TYR A 8 3.24 -11.98 -10.17
CA TYR A 8 3.20 -11.20 -11.40
C TYR A 8 3.41 -11.99 -12.70
N SER A 9 3.98 -13.20 -12.59
CA SER A 9 4.25 -14.07 -13.73
C SER A 9 3.52 -15.42 -13.64
N PRO A 10 3.18 -16.03 -14.78
CA PRO A 10 2.84 -17.45 -14.84
C PRO A 10 4.03 -18.31 -14.41
N ASN A 11 3.76 -19.38 -13.67
CA ASN A 11 4.83 -20.28 -13.22
C ASN A 11 4.32 -21.70 -12.91
N GLN A 12 5.20 -22.67 -13.01
CA GLN A 12 4.87 -24.10 -12.83
C GLN A 12 4.80 -24.50 -11.35
N GLU A 13 5.28 -23.67 -10.41
CA GLU A 13 5.36 -24.02 -8.99
C GLU A 13 4.00 -23.94 -8.26
N ARG A 14 2.91 -23.57 -8.94
CA ARG A 14 1.55 -23.54 -8.38
C ARG A 14 1.01 -24.93 -8.03
N GLY A 15 0.01 -24.98 -7.16
CA GLY A 15 -0.74 -26.20 -6.86
C GLY A 15 -0.64 -26.68 -5.41
N ILE A 16 -0.79 -27.98 -5.19
CA ILE A 16 -0.67 -28.61 -3.85
C ILE A 16 0.62 -29.41 -3.78
N TYR A 17 1.37 -29.17 -2.70
CA TYR A 17 2.54 -29.96 -2.34
C TYR A 17 2.27 -30.68 -1.03
N LYS A 18 2.49 -31.99 -1.06
CA LYS A 18 2.37 -32.88 0.10
C LYS A 18 3.75 -33.35 0.52
N THR A 19 3.97 -33.36 1.83
CA THR A 19 5.13 -34.00 2.47
C THR A 19 4.62 -35.02 3.48
N VAL A 20 5.37 -36.08 3.68
CA VAL A 20 5.11 -37.12 4.70
C VAL A 20 6.32 -37.34 5.61
N ASP A 21 7.39 -36.56 5.44
CA ASP A 21 8.67 -36.71 6.15
C ASP A 21 9.07 -35.45 6.92
N GLY A 22 8.09 -34.60 7.25
CA GLY A 22 8.30 -33.35 7.97
C GLY A 22 8.83 -32.20 7.10
N GLY A 23 8.62 -32.27 5.78
CA GLY A 23 9.02 -31.21 4.83
C GLY A 23 10.41 -31.38 4.24
N LYS A 24 11.07 -32.53 4.43
CA LYS A 24 12.37 -32.84 3.80
C LYS A 24 12.20 -33.08 2.30
N SER A 25 11.11 -33.72 1.91
CA SER A 25 10.71 -33.89 0.51
C SER A 25 9.25 -33.50 0.29
N TRP A 26 8.95 -33.05 -0.93
CA TRP A 26 7.63 -32.58 -1.34
C TRP A 26 7.24 -33.20 -2.68
N LYS A 27 6.02 -33.71 -2.76
CA LYS A 27 5.39 -34.19 -4.00
C LYS A 27 4.31 -33.20 -4.41
N LYS A 28 4.35 -32.71 -5.66
CA LYS A 28 3.24 -31.96 -6.26
C LYS A 28 2.11 -32.93 -6.59
N THR A 29 0.94 -32.75 -5.98
CA THR A 29 -0.20 -33.68 -6.07
C THR A 29 -1.42 -33.08 -6.77
N LEU A 30 -1.46 -31.76 -6.94
CA LEU A 30 -2.44 -31.06 -7.76
C LEU A 30 -1.74 -29.94 -8.51
N PHE A 31 -2.01 -29.82 -9.80
CA PHE A 31 -1.61 -28.72 -10.67
C PHE A 31 -2.75 -28.48 -11.66
N ILE A 32 -3.08 -27.21 -11.91
CA ILE A 32 -4.20 -26.83 -12.78
C ILE A 32 -3.64 -26.21 -14.06
N ASN A 33 -2.98 -25.06 -13.93
CA ASN A 33 -2.24 -24.39 -14.98
C ASN A 33 -1.22 -23.41 -14.34
N GLU A 34 -0.51 -22.62 -15.16
CA GLU A 34 0.54 -21.71 -14.70
C GLU A 34 0.02 -20.42 -14.03
N GLU A 35 -1.28 -20.17 -14.04
CA GLU A 35 -1.92 -18.94 -13.53
C GLU A 35 -2.83 -19.22 -12.31
N THR A 36 -3.22 -20.48 -12.13
CA THR A 36 -4.13 -20.93 -11.07
C THR A 36 -3.38 -21.58 -9.92
N GLY A 37 -3.44 -20.92 -8.77
CA GLY A 37 -2.86 -21.40 -7.52
C GLY A 37 -3.90 -21.98 -6.56
N ILE A 38 -3.44 -22.42 -5.39
CA ILE A 38 -4.33 -22.88 -4.31
C ILE A 38 -4.26 -21.88 -3.16
N ILE A 39 -5.37 -21.22 -2.88
CA ILE A 39 -5.46 -20.14 -1.90
C ILE A 39 -5.93 -20.61 -0.52
N ASP A 40 -6.69 -21.69 -0.48
CA ASP A 40 -7.21 -22.28 0.75
C ASP A 40 -7.25 -23.81 0.66
N VAL A 41 -7.00 -24.48 1.78
CA VAL A 41 -7.13 -25.93 1.94
C VAL A 41 -7.69 -26.20 3.33
N SER A 42 -8.89 -26.78 3.36
CA SER A 42 -9.58 -27.11 4.61
C SER A 42 -9.80 -28.61 4.71
N HIS A 43 -9.90 -29.11 5.95
CA HIS A 43 -10.08 -30.53 6.23
C HIS A 43 -11.21 -30.77 7.22
N ALA A 44 -11.85 -31.94 7.11
CA ALA A 44 -12.84 -32.35 8.09
C ALA A 44 -12.17 -32.58 9.46
N PRO A 45 -12.79 -32.15 10.58
CA PRO A 45 -12.26 -32.42 11.92
C PRO A 45 -12.05 -33.91 12.15
N ASN A 46 -10.89 -34.26 12.69
CA ASN A 46 -10.49 -35.64 12.99
C ASN A 46 -10.45 -36.60 11.78
N ASN A 47 -10.62 -36.09 10.55
CA ASN A 47 -10.53 -36.86 9.31
C ASN A 47 -9.62 -36.15 8.31
N PHE A 48 -8.31 -36.34 8.48
CA PHE A 48 -7.28 -35.73 7.63
C PHE A 48 -7.19 -36.33 6.22
N ASN A 49 -7.95 -37.39 5.92
CA ASN A 49 -8.06 -37.93 4.58
C ASN A 49 -9.01 -37.10 3.70
N LEU A 50 -10.02 -36.47 4.31
CA LEU A 50 -11.02 -35.66 3.63
C LEU A 50 -10.59 -34.20 3.61
N LEU A 51 -10.18 -33.72 2.43
CA LEU A 51 -9.72 -32.36 2.19
C LEU A 51 -10.54 -31.72 1.06
N ILE A 52 -10.75 -30.41 1.13
CA ILE A 52 -11.16 -29.59 -0.01
C ILE A 52 -10.16 -28.45 -0.16
N ALA A 53 -9.73 -28.21 -1.41
CA ALA A 53 -8.85 -27.13 -1.80
C ALA A 53 -9.60 -26.15 -2.70
N ALA A 54 -9.39 -24.86 -2.47
CA ALA A 54 -9.87 -23.77 -3.31
C ALA A 54 -8.77 -23.35 -4.29
N ALA A 55 -9.00 -23.63 -5.56
CA ALA A 55 -8.22 -23.11 -6.66
C ALA A 55 -8.64 -21.68 -6.99
N TRP A 56 -7.66 -20.83 -7.25
CA TRP A 56 -7.87 -19.42 -7.56
C TRP A 56 -6.96 -18.98 -8.69
N GLU A 57 -7.59 -18.62 -9.81
CA GLU A 57 -6.94 -18.02 -10.97
C GLU A 57 -6.77 -16.52 -10.75
N LYS A 58 -5.57 -16.00 -11.02
CA LYS A 58 -5.27 -14.57 -10.91
C LYS A 58 -4.14 -14.14 -11.84
N ASP A 59 -4.24 -12.92 -12.33
CA ASP A 59 -3.15 -12.20 -12.98
C ASP A 59 -2.94 -10.83 -12.31
N ARG A 60 -1.69 -10.46 -12.07
CA ARG A 60 -1.32 -9.15 -11.54
C ARG A 60 -0.31 -8.51 -12.47
N LYS A 61 -0.62 -7.27 -12.88
CA LYS A 61 0.30 -6.36 -13.55
C LYS A 61 0.50 -5.12 -12.67
N ALA A 62 1.44 -4.26 -13.06
CA ALA A 62 1.65 -2.99 -12.36
C ALA A 62 0.42 -2.06 -12.47
N TRP A 63 -0.35 -2.20 -13.56
CA TRP A 63 -1.50 -1.36 -13.90
C TRP A 63 -2.85 -2.08 -13.81
N ASP A 64 -2.88 -3.38 -13.53
CA ASP A 64 -4.11 -4.17 -13.57
C ASP A 64 -4.08 -5.39 -12.65
N PHE A 65 -5.26 -5.83 -12.22
CA PHE A 65 -5.44 -7.05 -11.46
C PHE A 65 -6.74 -7.75 -11.83
N THR A 66 -6.61 -9.02 -12.19
CA THR A 66 -7.72 -9.95 -12.43
C THR A 66 -7.65 -11.04 -11.37
N GLY A 67 -8.72 -11.18 -10.58
CA GLY A 67 -8.78 -12.09 -9.43
C GLY A 67 -9.83 -13.18 -9.59
N ASN A 68 -10.12 -13.59 -10.82
CA ASN A 68 -11.16 -14.54 -11.19
C ASN A 68 -10.80 -15.20 -12.52
N GLY A 69 -11.37 -16.37 -12.81
CA GLY A 69 -11.13 -17.09 -14.06
C GLY A 69 -11.63 -18.54 -14.04
N GLU A 70 -11.62 -19.20 -15.20
CA GLU A 70 -12.13 -20.57 -15.38
C GLU A 70 -11.35 -21.65 -14.60
N GLY A 71 -10.07 -21.39 -14.28
CA GLY A 71 -9.24 -22.24 -13.45
C GLY A 71 -9.67 -22.29 -11.99
N SER A 72 -10.39 -21.26 -11.50
CA SER A 72 -10.93 -21.22 -10.14
C SER A 72 -11.96 -22.34 -9.89
N GLY A 73 -12.02 -22.81 -8.65
CA GLY A 73 -13.00 -23.83 -8.24
C GLY A 73 -12.56 -24.67 -7.06
N LEU A 74 -13.33 -25.73 -6.77
CA LEU A 74 -13.13 -26.59 -5.62
C LEU A 74 -12.65 -27.98 -6.03
N TYR A 75 -11.64 -28.49 -5.34
CA TYR A 75 -11.07 -29.82 -5.54
C TYR A 75 -11.11 -30.61 -4.24
N LYS A 76 -11.60 -31.85 -4.29
CA LYS A 76 -11.72 -32.73 -3.13
C LYS A 76 -10.68 -33.84 -3.18
N SER A 77 -10.10 -34.17 -2.03
CA SER A 77 -9.33 -35.39 -1.79
C SER A 77 -10.00 -36.25 -0.72
N SER A 78 -9.87 -37.56 -0.84
CA SER A 78 -10.33 -38.55 0.16
C SER A 78 -9.20 -39.49 0.61
N ASP A 79 -7.95 -39.16 0.26
CA ASP A 79 -6.73 -39.93 0.54
C ASP A 79 -5.63 -39.06 1.16
N GLY A 80 -6.01 -37.97 1.83
CA GLY A 80 -5.08 -37.09 2.51
C GLY A 80 -4.20 -36.30 1.54
N GLY A 81 -4.74 -35.99 0.36
CA GLY A 81 -4.13 -35.13 -0.63
C GLY A 81 -3.22 -35.82 -1.65
N ASP A 82 -3.25 -37.16 -1.75
CA ASP A 82 -2.50 -37.90 -2.77
C ASP A 82 -3.14 -37.78 -4.16
N SER A 83 -4.47 -37.69 -4.22
CA SER A 83 -5.24 -37.42 -5.43
C SER A 83 -6.38 -36.43 -5.18
N TRP A 84 -6.80 -35.76 -6.26
CA TRP A 84 -7.76 -34.65 -6.21
C TRP A 84 -8.77 -34.75 -7.37
N THR A 85 -10.04 -34.44 -7.09
CA THR A 85 -11.14 -34.40 -8.08
C THR A 85 -11.83 -33.04 -8.02
N LYS A 86 -12.04 -32.38 -9.16
CA LYS A 86 -12.83 -31.14 -9.22
C LYS A 86 -14.28 -31.44 -8.85
N ILE A 87 -14.82 -30.71 -7.86
CA ILE A 87 -16.18 -30.90 -7.32
C ILE A 87 -17.11 -29.70 -7.59
N SER A 88 -16.58 -28.54 -7.97
CA SER A 88 -17.37 -27.41 -8.46
C SER A 88 -17.66 -27.59 -9.96
N THR A 89 -18.69 -28.38 -10.28
CA THR A 89 -19.21 -28.56 -11.64
C THR A 89 -20.57 -27.88 -11.77
N PRO A 90 -21.10 -27.66 -12.99
CA PRO A 90 -22.45 -27.10 -13.16
C PRO A 90 -23.55 -27.86 -12.40
N GLU A 91 -23.40 -29.18 -12.26
CA GLU A 91 -24.35 -30.06 -11.56
C GLU A 91 -24.20 -30.01 -10.03
N SER A 92 -23.09 -29.47 -9.53
CA SER A 92 -22.81 -29.39 -8.09
C SER A 92 -23.64 -28.32 -7.37
N GLY A 93 -24.23 -27.37 -8.11
CA GLY A 93 -24.92 -26.20 -7.52
C GLY A 93 -23.98 -25.09 -7.05
N PHE A 94 -22.66 -25.24 -7.23
CA PHE A 94 -21.67 -24.17 -6.98
C PHE A 94 -21.35 -23.41 -8.29
N PRO A 95 -21.10 -22.09 -8.25
CA PRO A 95 -20.75 -21.32 -9.45
C PRO A 95 -19.49 -21.81 -10.17
N THR A 96 -19.48 -21.70 -11.49
CA THR A 96 -18.37 -22.07 -12.38
C THR A 96 -18.16 -21.03 -13.46
N GLY A 97 -16.93 -20.89 -13.97
CA GLY A 97 -16.60 -20.06 -15.12
C GLY A 97 -15.84 -18.78 -14.78
N GLU A 98 -15.70 -17.88 -15.75
CA GLU A 98 -14.86 -16.69 -15.69
C GLU A 98 -15.11 -15.77 -14.48
N GLY A 99 -16.32 -15.73 -13.91
CA GLY A 99 -16.65 -14.86 -12.77
C GLY A 99 -16.32 -15.46 -11.41
N VAL A 100 -15.75 -16.67 -11.34
CA VAL A 100 -15.40 -17.31 -10.06
C VAL A 100 -14.06 -16.75 -9.56
N GLY A 101 -14.14 -15.97 -8.48
CA GLY A 101 -12.98 -15.41 -7.79
C GLY A 101 -12.43 -16.29 -6.67
N ARG A 102 -11.88 -15.64 -5.63
CA ARG A 102 -11.36 -16.31 -4.43
C ARG A 102 -12.48 -17.05 -3.69
N ILE A 103 -12.16 -18.24 -3.17
CA ILE A 103 -13.05 -19.02 -2.31
C ILE A 103 -12.38 -19.29 -0.97
N GLY A 104 -13.10 -19.07 0.14
CA GLY A 104 -12.71 -19.49 1.48
C GLY A 104 -13.54 -20.68 1.95
N LEU A 105 -12.97 -21.57 2.77
CA LEU A 105 -13.57 -22.86 3.14
C LEU A 105 -13.60 -23.10 4.67
N ALA A 106 -14.71 -23.63 5.17
CA ALA A 106 -14.84 -24.07 6.57
C ALA A 106 -15.59 -25.39 6.70
N PHE A 107 -14.90 -26.45 7.12
CA PHE A 107 -15.54 -27.69 7.53
C PHE A 107 -16.15 -27.55 8.93
N TYR A 108 -17.36 -28.05 9.12
CA TYR A 108 -17.92 -28.33 10.46
C TYR A 108 -17.69 -29.81 10.85
N ASP A 109 -18.02 -30.75 9.96
CA ASP A 109 -17.80 -32.20 10.11
C ASP A 109 -17.52 -32.88 8.75
N ASN A 110 -17.59 -34.21 8.64
CA ASN A 110 -17.34 -34.92 7.37
C ASN A 110 -18.33 -34.60 6.24
N ASN A 111 -19.50 -34.04 6.56
CA ASN A 111 -20.60 -33.80 5.65
C ASN A 111 -20.84 -32.30 5.44
N ILE A 112 -20.78 -31.51 6.51
CA ILE A 112 -21.10 -30.09 6.50
C ILE A 112 -19.84 -29.28 6.20
N VAL A 113 -19.87 -28.56 5.07
CA VAL A 113 -18.81 -27.66 4.62
C VAL A 113 -19.42 -26.37 4.13
N TYR A 114 -18.86 -25.25 4.57
CA TYR A 114 -19.19 -23.93 4.07
C TYR A 114 -18.12 -23.43 3.10
N ALA A 115 -18.57 -22.63 2.13
CA ALA A 115 -17.72 -21.89 1.22
C ALA A 115 -18.24 -20.45 1.11
N VAL A 116 -17.33 -19.48 1.15
CA VAL A 116 -17.62 -18.10 0.76
C VAL A 116 -16.92 -17.81 -0.57
N LEU A 117 -17.69 -17.33 -1.55
CA LEU A 117 -17.21 -17.01 -2.89
C LEU A 117 -17.15 -15.50 -3.08
N ASP A 118 -16.02 -15.01 -3.59
CA ASP A 118 -15.92 -13.70 -4.24
C ASP A 118 -16.44 -13.80 -5.68
N ASN A 119 -17.72 -13.51 -5.88
CA ASN A 119 -18.39 -13.66 -7.17
C ASN A 119 -18.24 -12.38 -8.01
N GLN A 120 -17.39 -12.46 -9.05
CA GLN A 120 -17.02 -11.36 -9.93
C GLN A 120 -17.94 -11.19 -11.15
N TYR A 121 -19.01 -12.00 -11.28
CA TYR A 121 -20.05 -11.71 -12.27
C TYR A 121 -20.70 -10.35 -11.99
N ARG A 122 -21.09 -9.63 -13.03
CA ARG A 122 -21.77 -8.32 -12.88
C ARG A 122 -23.20 -8.54 -12.41
N ARG A 123 -23.66 -7.69 -11.50
CA ARG A 123 -25.07 -7.65 -11.13
C ARG A 123 -25.90 -7.27 -12.34
N GLU A 124 -27.10 -7.83 -12.42
CA GLU A 124 -28.08 -7.34 -13.39
C GLU A 124 -28.34 -5.85 -13.13
N LYS A 125 -28.42 -5.04 -14.20
CA LYS A 125 -28.74 -3.62 -14.04
C LYS A 125 -30.17 -3.49 -13.53
N ASP A 126 -30.34 -2.92 -12.33
CA ASP A 126 -31.64 -2.50 -11.84
C ASP A 126 -32.26 -1.54 -12.87
N LYS A 127 -33.28 -2.01 -13.58
CA LYS A 127 -34.05 -1.17 -14.52
C LYS A 127 -34.92 -0.12 -13.81
N GLU A 128 -34.88 -0.05 -12.47
CA GLU A 128 -35.89 0.60 -11.64
C GLU A 128 -35.41 1.70 -10.67
N LYS A 129 -34.13 2.11 -10.67
CA LYS A 129 -33.82 3.42 -10.06
C LYS A 129 -34.25 4.51 -11.03
N ALA A 130 -35.49 4.98 -10.86
CA ALA A 130 -36.01 6.15 -11.56
C ALA A 130 -34.99 7.29 -11.43
N LYS A 131 -34.32 7.61 -12.54
CA LYS A 131 -33.40 8.74 -12.61
C LYS A 131 -34.22 9.99 -12.29
N ASP A 132 -33.86 10.71 -11.23
CA ASP A 132 -34.46 12.00 -10.91
C ASP A 132 -34.21 12.92 -12.10
N SER A 133 -35.23 13.12 -12.95
CA SER A 133 -35.11 13.81 -14.24
C SER A 133 -34.64 15.26 -14.10
N ASP A 134 -34.63 15.79 -12.88
CA ASP A 134 -34.19 17.14 -12.59
C ASP A 134 -32.69 17.30 -12.29
N LYS A 135 -31.94 16.20 -12.11
CA LYS A 135 -30.49 16.26 -11.85
C LYS A 135 -29.67 15.68 -13.00
N LEU A 136 -28.62 16.41 -13.36
CA LEU A 136 -27.60 15.94 -14.30
C LEU A 136 -26.61 15.03 -13.55
N ASP A 137 -26.21 13.95 -14.20
CA ASP A 137 -25.17 13.03 -13.77
C ASP A 137 -24.03 12.97 -14.79
N LYS A 138 -22.85 12.48 -14.36
CA LYS A 138 -21.65 12.31 -15.21
C LYS A 138 -21.97 11.58 -16.51
N ASP A 139 -22.79 10.52 -16.44
CA ASP A 139 -23.14 9.69 -17.58
C ASP A 139 -23.99 10.41 -18.63
N ASP A 140 -24.75 11.45 -18.25
CA ASP A 140 -25.54 12.22 -19.20
C ASP A 140 -24.66 12.89 -20.25
N PHE A 141 -23.44 13.27 -19.88
CA PHE A 141 -22.53 14.01 -20.75
C PHE A 141 -21.73 13.13 -21.70
N LYS A 142 -21.63 11.81 -21.45
CA LYS A 142 -20.79 10.88 -22.24
C LYS A 142 -21.20 10.84 -23.72
N GLU A 143 -22.51 10.87 -23.98
CA GLU A 143 -23.08 10.78 -25.33
C GLU A 143 -23.86 12.05 -25.73
N MET A 144 -23.85 13.11 -24.90
CA MET A 144 -24.60 14.34 -25.16
C MET A 144 -24.05 15.10 -26.37
N SER A 145 -24.94 15.50 -27.27
CA SER A 145 -24.57 16.36 -28.39
C SER A 145 -24.24 17.78 -27.93
N ASN A 146 -23.39 18.49 -28.67
CA ASN A 146 -23.11 19.91 -28.40
C ASN A 146 -24.39 20.75 -28.42
N ALA A 147 -25.34 20.43 -29.31
CA ALA A 147 -26.60 21.17 -29.42
C ALA A 147 -27.47 21.00 -28.18
N ASP A 148 -27.56 19.80 -27.63
CA ASP A 148 -28.36 19.53 -26.43
C ASP A 148 -27.69 20.07 -25.16
N PHE A 149 -26.37 20.00 -25.08
CA PHE A 149 -25.61 20.63 -24.00
C PHE A 149 -25.87 22.14 -23.90
N LEU A 150 -25.91 22.84 -25.04
CA LEU A 150 -26.15 24.28 -25.06
C LEU A 150 -27.57 24.66 -24.61
N LYS A 151 -28.55 23.75 -24.71
CA LYS A 151 -29.93 23.92 -24.26
C LYS A 151 -30.11 23.69 -22.75
N LEU A 152 -29.15 23.07 -22.06
CA LEU A 152 -29.24 22.82 -20.61
C LEU A 152 -29.50 24.12 -19.84
N GLU A 153 -30.28 24.10 -18.77
CA GLU A 153 -30.41 25.28 -17.93
C GLU A 153 -29.10 25.60 -17.20
N ASN A 154 -28.73 26.89 -17.12
CA ASN A 154 -27.51 27.30 -16.43
C ASN A 154 -27.54 26.96 -14.94
N SER A 155 -28.72 26.99 -14.31
CA SER A 155 -28.93 26.57 -12.91
C SER A 155 -28.56 25.10 -12.70
N LYS A 156 -29.08 24.19 -13.54
CA LYS A 156 -28.80 22.75 -13.50
C LYS A 156 -27.33 22.45 -13.77
N LEU A 157 -26.74 23.07 -14.79
CA LEU A 157 -25.32 22.88 -15.11
C LEU A 157 -24.41 23.44 -14.00
N ASN A 158 -24.71 24.61 -13.44
CA ASN A 158 -23.94 25.15 -12.30
C ASN A 158 -24.08 24.27 -11.05
N ALA A 159 -25.26 23.70 -10.79
CA ALA A 159 -25.46 22.76 -9.68
C ALA A 159 -24.60 21.50 -9.87
N PHE A 160 -24.56 20.94 -11.09
CA PHE A 160 -23.68 19.82 -11.44
C PHE A 160 -22.19 20.17 -11.26
N LEU A 161 -21.73 21.27 -11.85
CA LEU A 161 -20.32 21.68 -11.77
C LEU A 161 -19.88 21.93 -10.32
N LYS A 162 -20.73 22.56 -9.51
CA LYS A 162 -20.45 22.83 -8.10
C LYS A 162 -20.44 21.56 -7.25
N SER A 163 -21.43 20.69 -7.40
CA SER A 163 -21.54 19.45 -6.61
C SER A 163 -20.40 18.47 -6.91
N ASN A 164 -19.85 18.51 -8.13
CA ASN A 164 -18.73 17.69 -8.55
C ASN A 164 -17.36 18.40 -8.43
N GLY A 165 -17.29 19.56 -7.77
CA GLY A 165 -16.02 20.17 -7.38
C GLY A 165 -15.16 20.74 -8.52
N PHE A 166 -15.78 21.11 -9.65
CA PHE A 166 -15.11 21.83 -10.74
C PHE A 166 -14.51 23.15 -10.23
N GLN A 167 -13.40 23.59 -10.83
CA GLN A 167 -12.76 24.86 -10.50
C GLN A 167 -13.73 26.04 -10.72
N GLU A 168 -13.65 27.08 -9.88
CA GLU A 168 -14.63 28.18 -9.84
C GLU A 168 -14.81 28.93 -11.17
N LYS A 169 -13.77 28.92 -12.02
CA LYS A 169 -13.81 29.50 -13.38
C LYS A 169 -14.76 28.77 -14.34
N TYR A 170 -15.07 27.50 -14.08
CA TYR A 170 -16.01 26.72 -14.86
C TYR A 170 -17.44 26.95 -14.35
N ARG A 171 -18.03 28.04 -14.84
CA ARG A 171 -19.46 28.33 -14.69
C ARG A 171 -20.18 28.00 -16.00
N ALA A 172 -21.47 27.70 -15.93
CA ALA A 172 -22.28 27.28 -17.08
C ALA A 172 -22.09 28.17 -18.33
N GLU A 173 -22.01 29.49 -18.15
CA GLU A 173 -21.77 30.44 -19.23
C GLU A 173 -20.41 30.21 -19.93
N ASN A 174 -19.34 30.14 -19.14
CA ASN A 174 -17.99 29.92 -19.65
C ASN A 174 -17.87 28.54 -20.29
N VAL A 175 -18.36 27.48 -19.64
CA VAL A 175 -18.29 26.12 -20.18
C VAL A 175 -19.07 26.01 -21.49
N LYS A 176 -20.26 26.59 -21.58
CA LYS A 176 -21.02 26.66 -22.84
C LYS A 176 -20.29 27.45 -23.91
N GLN A 177 -19.63 28.56 -23.55
CA GLN A 177 -18.80 29.30 -24.50
C GLN A 177 -17.64 28.44 -25.02
N MET A 178 -16.97 27.71 -24.14
CA MET A 178 -15.89 26.82 -24.55
C MET A 178 -16.40 25.70 -25.48
N VAL A 179 -17.59 25.14 -25.22
CA VAL A 179 -18.26 24.17 -26.13
C VAL A 179 -18.61 24.81 -27.48
N ARG A 180 -19.12 26.06 -27.50
CA ARG A 180 -19.39 26.79 -28.76
C ARG A 180 -18.12 27.00 -29.58
N SER A 181 -17.00 27.29 -28.92
CA SER A 181 -15.71 27.51 -29.58
C SER A 181 -15.02 26.23 -30.03
N GLY A 182 -15.52 25.05 -29.62
CA GLY A 182 -14.90 23.76 -29.88
C GLY A 182 -13.69 23.45 -28.98
N ALA A 183 -13.38 24.31 -27.99
CA ALA A 183 -12.29 24.09 -27.03
C ALA A 183 -12.53 22.88 -26.13
N VAL A 184 -13.79 22.54 -25.86
CA VAL A 184 -14.22 21.34 -25.11
C VAL A 184 -15.51 20.79 -25.70
N LYS A 185 -15.80 19.53 -25.39
CA LYS A 185 -17.02 18.80 -25.71
C LYS A 185 -17.76 18.43 -24.42
N PRO A 186 -19.07 18.16 -24.47
CA PRO A 186 -19.82 17.66 -23.32
C PRO A 186 -19.15 16.46 -22.63
N ALA A 187 -18.67 15.49 -23.40
CA ALA A 187 -17.95 14.32 -22.89
C ALA A 187 -16.70 14.66 -22.06
N ASP A 188 -16.12 15.85 -22.23
CA ASP A 188 -14.96 16.29 -21.45
C ASP A 188 -15.34 16.62 -20.00
N LEU A 189 -16.62 16.95 -19.72
CA LEU A 189 -17.12 17.07 -18.34
C LEU A 189 -17.19 15.71 -17.66
N ALA A 190 -17.59 14.66 -18.40
CA ALA A 190 -17.58 13.30 -17.87
C ALA A 190 -16.14 12.85 -17.59
N ARG A 191 -15.23 13.08 -18.54
CA ARG A 191 -13.82 12.75 -18.40
C ARG A 191 -13.13 13.50 -17.27
N TYR A 192 -13.50 14.76 -17.03
CA TYR A 192 -12.96 15.57 -15.93
C TYR A 192 -13.17 14.92 -14.55
N LEU A 193 -14.23 14.12 -14.42
CA LEU A 193 -14.59 13.41 -13.19
C LEU A 193 -14.08 11.96 -13.14
N GLU A 194 -13.38 11.50 -14.17
CA GLU A 194 -12.73 10.20 -14.17
C GLU A 194 -11.44 10.25 -13.33
N ASN A 195 -11.37 9.37 -12.34
CA ASN A 195 -10.16 9.07 -11.58
C ASN A 195 -10.06 7.56 -11.31
N ALA A 196 -8.92 7.12 -10.79
CA ALA A 196 -8.65 5.71 -10.48
C ALA A 196 -9.77 5.08 -9.63
N ASN A 197 -10.27 5.81 -8.62
CA ASN A 197 -11.37 5.34 -7.78
C ASN A 197 -12.67 5.17 -8.58
N THR A 198 -13.07 6.13 -9.40
CA THR A 198 -14.35 6.02 -10.16
C THR A 198 -14.36 4.84 -11.14
N LEU A 199 -13.21 4.50 -11.76
CA LEU A 199 -13.11 3.36 -12.68
C LEU A 199 -13.26 2.00 -11.98
N LEU A 200 -12.96 1.93 -10.67
CA LEU A 200 -13.11 0.73 -9.86
C LEU A 200 -14.57 0.42 -9.49
N PHE A 201 -15.47 1.42 -9.51
CA PHE A 201 -16.83 1.30 -8.97
C PHE A 201 -17.95 1.35 -10.02
N ASP A 202 -17.64 1.57 -11.30
CA ASP A 202 -18.64 1.91 -12.34
C ASP A 202 -19.58 0.73 -12.75
N THR A 203 -19.45 -0.49 -12.21
CA THR A 203 -20.52 -1.52 -12.25
C THR A 203 -20.37 -2.54 -11.11
N PRO A 204 -21.34 -2.69 -10.20
CA PRO A 204 -21.22 -3.61 -9.07
C PRO A 204 -21.14 -5.07 -9.54
N VAL A 205 -20.24 -5.84 -8.95
CA VAL A 205 -20.18 -7.30 -9.04
C VAL A 205 -21.14 -7.92 -8.03
N ILE A 206 -21.51 -9.18 -8.19
CA ILE A 206 -22.36 -9.90 -7.22
C ILE A 206 -21.75 -9.81 -5.81
N GLY A 207 -20.43 -10.02 -5.70
CA GLY A 207 -19.68 -9.89 -4.45
C GLY A 207 -19.75 -11.19 -3.63
N ALA A 208 -19.90 -11.07 -2.32
CA ALA A 208 -19.89 -12.23 -1.44
C ALA A 208 -21.12 -13.13 -1.62
N GLU A 209 -20.88 -14.43 -1.76
CA GLU A 209 -21.92 -15.45 -1.67
C GLU A 209 -21.52 -16.59 -0.72
N VAL A 210 -22.44 -17.05 0.11
CA VAL A 210 -22.21 -18.17 1.04
C VAL A 210 -22.95 -19.42 0.56
N TYR A 211 -22.20 -20.51 0.46
CA TYR A 211 -22.70 -21.83 0.08
C TYR A 211 -22.45 -22.84 1.19
N ARG A 212 -23.37 -23.80 1.33
CA ARG A 212 -23.25 -24.94 2.23
C ARG A 212 -23.42 -26.23 1.46
N SER A 213 -22.54 -27.18 1.73
CA SER A 213 -22.69 -28.59 1.38
C SER A 213 -23.04 -29.40 2.63
N ASN A 214 -23.92 -30.40 2.48
CA ASN A 214 -24.30 -31.35 3.53
C ASN A 214 -23.89 -32.80 3.18
N ASP A 215 -23.10 -33.00 2.14
CA ASP A 215 -22.67 -34.31 1.63
C ASP A 215 -21.15 -34.39 1.36
N GLY A 216 -20.40 -33.51 2.05
CA GLY A 216 -18.94 -33.44 1.99
C GLY A 216 -18.43 -32.83 0.69
N GLY A 217 -19.17 -31.89 0.10
CA GLY A 217 -18.80 -31.11 -1.08
C GLY A 217 -19.27 -31.68 -2.42
N LYS A 218 -20.18 -32.67 -2.46
CA LYS A 218 -20.72 -33.18 -3.74
C LYS A 218 -21.78 -32.24 -4.30
N THR A 219 -22.65 -31.72 -3.44
CA THR A 219 -23.65 -30.71 -3.78
C THR A 219 -23.55 -29.50 -2.86
N TRP A 220 -23.86 -28.32 -3.40
CA TRP A 220 -23.79 -27.03 -2.74
C TRP A 220 -25.11 -26.29 -2.92
N SER A 221 -25.51 -25.59 -1.86
CA SER A 221 -26.70 -24.75 -1.83
C SER A 221 -26.31 -23.35 -1.38
N LYS A 222 -26.74 -22.32 -2.11
CA LYS A 222 -26.61 -20.93 -1.67
C LYS A 222 -27.48 -20.71 -0.44
N GLN A 223 -26.96 -20.00 0.57
CA GLN A 223 -27.60 -19.90 1.89
C GLN A 223 -28.42 -18.63 2.10
N HIS A 224 -28.30 -17.64 1.22
CA HIS A 224 -29.01 -16.36 1.33
C HIS A 224 -29.72 -15.99 0.03
N GLU A 225 -30.75 -15.17 0.17
CA GLU A 225 -31.42 -14.48 -0.92
C GLU A 225 -30.79 -13.10 -1.13
N GLY A 226 -30.74 -12.63 -2.37
CA GLY A 226 -30.15 -11.32 -2.71
C GLY A 226 -28.63 -11.25 -2.53
N TYR A 227 -28.13 -10.02 -2.41
CA TYR A 227 -26.70 -9.70 -2.29
C TYR A 227 -26.31 -9.46 -0.83
N ILE A 228 -25.12 -9.91 -0.43
CA ILE A 228 -24.49 -9.49 0.84
C ILE A 228 -23.77 -8.17 0.57
N ASP A 229 -24.51 -7.08 0.63
CA ASP A 229 -23.99 -5.74 0.39
C ASP A 229 -23.05 -5.28 1.51
N ASP A 230 -22.18 -4.33 1.18
CA ASP A 230 -21.23 -3.69 2.10
C ASP A 230 -20.29 -4.67 2.83
N LEU A 231 -19.92 -5.79 2.17
CA LEU A 231 -18.92 -6.74 2.68
C LEU A 231 -17.67 -6.78 1.80
N PHE A 232 -17.81 -7.29 0.57
CA PHE A 232 -16.79 -7.25 -0.49
C PHE A 232 -17.42 -6.65 -1.73
N TYR A 233 -16.93 -5.51 -2.18
CA TYR A 233 -17.25 -4.99 -3.51
C TYR A 233 -16.46 -5.82 -4.56
N SER A 234 -15.59 -5.21 -5.36
CA SER A 234 -14.70 -5.93 -6.30
C SER A 234 -13.42 -6.49 -5.65
N TYR A 235 -13.37 -6.58 -4.32
CA TYR A 235 -12.15 -6.83 -3.53
C TYR A 235 -12.21 -8.09 -2.66
N GLY A 236 -13.15 -9.02 -2.90
CA GLY A 236 -13.29 -10.23 -2.09
C GLY A 236 -12.03 -11.10 -2.07
N TYR A 237 -11.16 -10.97 -3.07
CA TYR A 237 -9.84 -11.61 -3.11
C TYR A 237 -8.93 -11.29 -1.91
N TYR A 238 -9.12 -10.16 -1.22
CA TYR A 238 -8.37 -9.83 0.00
C TYR A 238 -8.94 -10.53 1.25
N PHE A 239 -10.24 -10.80 1.26
CA PHE A 239 -10.97 -11.02 2.52
C PHE A 239 -11.70 -12.35 2.61
N ALA A 240 -12.11 -12.95 1.48
CA ALA A 240 -13.02 -14.09 1.40
C ALA A 240 -12.51 -15.28 2.26
N GLN A 241 -12.95 -15.26 3.52
CA GLN A 241 -12.64 -16.17 4.61
C GLN A 241 -13.94 -16.41 5.36
N ILE A 242 -14.16 -17.67 5.71
CA ILE A 242 -15.33 -18.13 6.44
C ILE A 242 -14.88 -19.05 7.57
N GLY A 243 -15.56 -18.97 8.70
CA GLY A 243 -15.37 -19.87 9.84
C GLY A 243 -16.72 -20.34 10.36
N VAL A 244 -16.73 -21.51 11.01
CA VAL A 244 -17.91 -22.12 11.64
C VAL A 244 -17.59 -22.48 13.09
N ASP A 245 -18.52 -22.21 14.01
CA ASP A 245 -18.39 -22.62 15.41
C ASP A 245 -18.43 -24.15 15.52
N ARG A 246 -17.55 -24.74 16.33
CA ARG A 246 -17.50 -26.20 16.54
C ARG A 246 -18.67 -26.75 17.34
N ASN A 247 -19.44 -25.89 17.98
CA ASN A 247 -20.56 -26.26 18.84
C ASN A 247 -21.93 -25.97 18.19
N ASN A 248 -21.96 -25.25 17.07
CA ASN A 248 -23.19 -24.96 16.33
C ASN A 248 -22.89 -24.89 14.82
N PRO A 249 -23.40 -25.84 14.01
CA PRO A 249 -23.15 -25.87 12.57
C PRO A 249 -23.76 -24.69 11.82
N ASP A 250 -24.76 -24.02 12.39
CA ASP A 250 -25.43 -22.88 11.76
C ASP A 250 -24.78 -21.54 12.15
N LYS A 251 -23.83 -21.54 13.08
CA LYS A 251 -23.12 -20.33 13.49
C LYS A 251 -21.84 -20.13 12.67
N ILE A 252 -21.86 -19.15 11.78
CA ILE A 252 -20.75 -18.85 10.88
C ILE A 252 -20.31 -17.40 10.98
N TYR A 253 -19.07 -17.15 10.58
CA TYR A 253 -18.47 -15.82 10.50
C TYR A 253 -17.82 -15.65 9.13
N ILE A 254 -17.99 -14.48 8.53
CA ILE A 254 -17.34 -14.10 7.27
C ILE A 254 -16.61 -12.78 7.44
N ALA A 255 -15.36 -12.75 7.00
CA ALA A 255 -14.44 -11.63 7.25
C ALA A 255 -14.44 -10.68 6.08
N GLY A 256 -14.63 -9.36 6.30
CA GLY A 256 -14.55 -8.31 5.27
C GLY A 256 -14.48 -6.91 5.83
N VAL A 257 -15.26 -5.99 5.26
CA VAL A 257 -15.40 -4.63 5.78
C VAL A 257 -16.90 -4.31 5.90
N PRO A 258 -17.62 -4.89 6.88
CA PRO A 258 -17.14 -5.31 8.21
C PRO A 258 -16.99 -6.84 8.45
N LEU A 259 -16.71 -7.25 9.69
CA LEU A 259 -16.75 -8.65 10.14
C LEU A 259 -18.20 -9.01 10.45
N LEU A 260 -18.73 -10.03 9.76
CA LEU A 260 -20.13 -10.44 9.91
C LEU A 260 -20.23 -11.80 10.61
N LYS A 261 -21.30 -11.98 11.39
CA LYS A 261 -21.73 -13.28 11.91
C LYS A 261 -23.15 -13.61 11.46
N SER A 262 -23.43 -14.91 11.37
CA SER A 262 -24.76 -15.48 11.16
C SER A 262 -24.99 -16.60 12.18
N GLU A 263 -26.24 -16.75 12.61
CA GLU A 263 -26.70 -17.79 13.55
C GLU A 263 -27.66 -18.78 12.87
N ASP A 264 -27.88 -18.65 11.56
CA ASP A 264 -28.87 -19.39 10.77
C ASP A 264 -28.26 -19.96 9.47
N GLY A 265 -26.97 -20.29 9.51
CA GLY A 265 -26.24 -20.95 8.44
C GLY A 265 -25.93 -20.04 7.26
N GLY A 266 -26.01 -18.72 7.43
CA GLY A 266 -25.71 -17.72 6.41
C GLY A 266 -26.92 -17.13 5.71
N ALA A 267 -28.13 -17.33 6.23
CA ALA A 267 -29.34 -16.71 5.68
C ALA A 267 -29.43 -15.22 6.06
N ASN A 268 -29.05 -14.87 7.29
CA ASN A 268 -29.00 -13.49 7.77
C ASN A 268 -27.66 -13.19 8.46
N PHE A 269 -27.20 -11.94 8.33
CA PHE A 269 -25.92 -11.49 8.88
C PHE A 269 -26.06 -10.26 9.78
N THR A 270 -25.21 -10.17 10.80
CA THR A 270 -25.04 -9.00 11.66
C THR A 270 -23.57 -8.65 11.81
N SER A 271 -23.25 -7.35 11.81
CA SER A 271 -21.88 -6.89 12.03
C SER A 271 -21.47 -7.04 13.49
N ILE A 272 -20.28 -7.59 13.69
CA ILE A 272 -19.60 -7.68 14.99
C ILE A 272 -18.34 -6.81 15.07
N SER A 273 -18.07 -5.98 14.06
CA SER A 273 -17.08 -4.90 14.20
C SER A 273 -17.59 -3.83 15.18
N LYS A 274 -16.70 -3.29 16.02
CA LYS A 274 -16.98 -2.28 17.05
C LYS A 274 -15.99 -1.11 16.96
N GLU A 275 -16.20 -0.06 17.76
CA GLU A 275 -15.44 1.20 17.70
C GLU A 275 -13.91 1.07 17.84
N ASN A 276 -13.43 0.01 18.48
CA ASN A 276 -12.01 -0.27 18.68
C ASN A 276 -11.48 -1.43 17.81
N VAL A 277 -12.29 -1.89 16.85
CA VAL A 277 -11.94 -2.89 15.86
C VAL A 277 -11.60 -2.15 14.57
N HIS A 278 -10.39 -2.36 14.06
CA HIS A 278 -9.98 -1.82 12.77
C HIS A 278 -10.73 -2.54 11.64
N ALA A 279 -10.92 -1.86 10.50
CA ALA A 279 -11.44 -2.47 9.27
C ALA A 279 -10.48 -3.53 8.69
N ASP A 280 -10.89 -4.16 7.58
CA ASP A 280 -10.09 -5.09 6.78
C ASP A 280 -9.73 -6.38 7.54
N HIS A 281 -10.66 -7.33 7.55
CA HIS A 281 -10.56 -8.57 8.32
C HIS A 281 -10.00 -9.71 7.46
N HIS A 282 -8.88 -10.30 7.90
CA HIS A 282 -8.15 -11.33 7.13
C HIS A 282 -8.12 -12.70 7.78
N ALA A 283 -8.34 -12.77 9.10
CA ALA A 283 -8.33 -14.04 9.82
C ALA A 283 -9.23 -13.96 11.06
N LEU A 284 -9.92 -15.06 11.34
CA LEU A 284 -10.67 -15.23 12.57
C LEU A 284 -10.38 -16.60 13.17
N TRP A 285 -9.79 -16.62 14.36
CA TRP A 285 -9.71 -17.82 15.16
C TRP A 285 -10.94 -17.92 16.06
N ILE A 286 -11.65 -19.04 15.95
CA ILE A 286 -12.84 -19.36 16.73
C ILE A 286 -12.45 -20.45 17.72
N ASN A 287 -12.63 -20.20 19.01
CA ASN A 287 -12.21 -21.15 20.03
C ASN A 287 -13.16 -22.37 20.05
N PRO A 288 -12.67 -23.59 19.75
CA PRO A 288 -13.52 -24.77 19.70
C PRO A 288 -14.05 -25.19 21.08
N ALA A 289 -13.35 -24.84 22.16
CA ALA A 289 -13.66 -25.23 23.53
C ALA A 289 -14.44 -24.16 24.31
N ARG A 290 -14.63 -22.96 23.74
CA ARG A 290 -15.34 -21.86 24.40
C ARG A 290 -16.10 -21.03 23.35
N PRO A 291 -17.41 -21.27 23.16
CA PRO A 291 -18.26 -20.46 22.30
C PRO A 291 -18.11 -18.96 22.61
N GLY A 292 -18.07 -18.14 21.56
CA GLY A 292 -17.94 -16.68 21.66
C GLY A 292 -16.54 -16.16 22.01
N HIS A 293 -15.53 -17.02 22.18
CA HIS A 293 -14.13 -16.57 22.29
C HIS A 293 -13.48 -16.51 20.91
N LEU A 294 -13.19 -15.29 20.46
CA LEU A 294 -12.71 -14.98 19.12
C LEU A 294 -11.38 -14.22 19.18
N ILE A 295 -10.47 -14.52 18.24
CA ILE A 295 -9.30 -13.67 17.95
C ILE A 295 -9.36 -13.27 16.49
N ASN A 296 -9.53 -11.97 16.24
CA ASN A 296 -9.65 -11.36 14.92
C ASN A 296 -8.32 -10.72 14.53
N GLY A 297 -7.79 -11.10 13.36
CA GLY A 297 -6.68 -10.44 12.69
C GLY A 297 -7.17 -9.52 11.59
N ASN A 298 -6.81 -8.25 11.71
CA ASN A 298 -7.15 -7.17 10.78
C ASN A 298 -5.93 -6.28 10.50
N ASP A 299 -6.06 -5.34 9.57
CA ASP A 299 -4.93 -4.46 9.18
C ASP A 299 -4.43 -3.57 10.32
N GLY A 300 -5.28 -3.29 11.31
CA GLY A 300 -4.87 -2.61 12.53
C GLY A 300 -4.21 -3.52 13.59
N GLY A 301 -4.05 -4.82 13.35
CA GLY A 301 -3.48 -5.80 14.28
C GLY A 301 -4.49 -6.82 14.81
N LEU A 302 -4.40 -7.15 16.11
CA LEU A 302 -5.24 -8.20 16.73
C LEU A 302 -6.32 -7.62 17.64
N ASN A 303 -7.53 -8.16 17.57
CA ASN A 303 -8.64 -7.90 18.48
C ASN A 303 -9.13 -9.20 19.10
N ILE A 304 -9.41 -9.23 20.41
CA ILE A 304 -9.87 -10.42 21.14
C ILE A 304 -11.25 -10.16 21.74
N SER A 305 -12.19 -11.08 21.56
CA SER A 305 -13.52 -11.05 22.18
C SER A 305 -13.77 -12.34 22.99
N TYR A 306 -14.52 -12.23 24.08
CA TYR A 306 -14.95 -13.37 24.92
C TYR A 306 -16.47 -13.50 25.01
N ASP A 307 -17.19 -12.67 24.26
CA ASP A 307 -18.64 -12.46 24.26
C ASP A 307 -19.18 -12.38 22.83
N ASP A 308 -18.57 -13.12 21.91
CA ASP A 308 -19.04 -13.30 20.54
C ASP A 308 -19.15 -12.00 19.73
N GLY A 309 -18.18 -11.12 19.94
CA GLY A 309 -18.03 -9.84 19.25
C GLY A 309 -18.93 -8.72 19.79
N GLU A 310 -19.58 -8.91 20.95
CA GLU A 310 -20.26 -7.81 21.65
C GLU A 310 -19.26 -6.76 22.13
N SER A 311 -18.11 -7.19 22.66
CA SER A 311 -16.98 -6.34 23.00
C SER A 311 -15.65 -6.91 22.51
N TRP A 312 -14.68 -6.02 22.27
CA TRP A 312 -13.35 -6.38 21.82
C TRP A 312 -12.27 -5.71 22.66
N THR A 313 -11.16 -6.42 22.86
CA THR A 313 -9.92 -5.88 23.41
C THR A 313 -8.89 -5.80 22.29
N LYS A 314 -8.38 -4.60 22.00
CA LYS A 314 -7.29 -4.41 21.03
C LYS A 314 -5.97 -4.87 21.63
N ASN A 315 -5.25 -5.75 20.94
CA ASN A 315 -3.93 -6.23 21.33
C ASN A 315 -2.86 -5.60 20.41
N ASN A 316 -2.30 -4.48 20.86
CA ASN A 316 -1.26 -3.71 20.15
C ASN A 316 0.14 -3.91 20.75
N SER A 317 0.42 -5.10 21.30
CA SER A 317 1.72 -5.37 21.94
C SER A 317 2.87 -5.59 20.93
N THR A 318 2.56 -5.87 19.67
CA THR A 318 3.54 -6.19 18.62
C THR A 318 3.85 -4.99 17.73
N SER A 319 5.13 -4.71 17.48
CA SER A 319 5.59 -3.69 16.52
C SER A 319 5.50 -4.22 15.09
N VAL A 320 4.30 -4.09 14.49
CA VAL A 320 3.99 -4.58 13.13
C VAL A 320 3.62 -3.46 12.15
N GLY A 321 3.88 -2.20 12.52
CA GLY A 321 3.56 -1.06 11.67
C GLY A 321 4.26 -1.13 10.31
N GLN A 322 3.51 -0.80 9.26
CA GLN A 322 3.94 -0.84 7.86
C GLN A 322 4.09 0.58 7.32
N PHE A 323 5.30 1.14 7.36
CA PHE A 323 5.55 2.49 6.88
C PHE A 323 5.83 2.49 5.38
N TYR A 324 5.10 3.32 4.63
CA TYR A 324 5.40 3.62 3.22
C TYR A 324 6.53 4.65 3.11
N ALA A 325 6.49 5.67 3.96
CA ALA A 325 7.44 6.76 3.98
C ALA A 325 7.60 7.33 5.38
N ILE A 326 8.78 7.86 5.68
CA ILE A 326 9.11 8.52 6.94
C ILE A 326 9.77 9.88 6.70
N ASN A 327 9.72 10.76 7.69
CA ASN A 327 10.48 12.00 7.69
C ASN A 327 10.76 12.48 9.13
N VAL A 328 11.63 13.47 9.29
CA VAL A 328 11.99 14.05 10.59
C VAL A 328 11.94 15.57 10.54
N ASP A 329 11.70 16.21 11.68
CA ASP A 329 11.83 17.66 11.82
C ASP A 329 13.17 18.09 12.46
N ASN A 330 13.33 19.39 12.67
CA ASN A 330 14.50 20.00 13.32
C ASN A 330 14.20 20.50 14.74
N GLN A 331 13.15 19.99 15.39
CA GLN A 331 12.83 20.38 16.77
C GLN A 331 13.80 19.73 17.78
N LYS A 332 13.76 20.16 19.05
CA LYS A 332 14.57 19.57 20.13
C LYS A 332 13.68 19.24 21.34
N PRO A 333 13.41 17.95 21.63
CA PRO A 333 13.73 16.78 20.81
C PRO A 333 13.04 16.83 19.43
N TYR A 334 13.67 16.28 18.39
CA TYR A 334 13.05 16.20 17.06
C TYR A 334 11.95 15.15 17.02
N ASN A 335 10.98 15.33 16.13
CA ASN A 335 9.90 14.37 15.88
C ASN A 335 10.18 13.54 14.63
N VAL A 336 9.73 12.30 14.68
CA VAL A 336 9.65 11.38 13.56
C VAL A 336 8.20 11.35 13.09
N TYR A 337 8.01 11.43 11.79
CA TYR A 337 6.74 11.36 11.08
C TYR A 337 6.75 10.14 10.18
N GLY A 338 5.59 9.54 9.96
CA GLY A 338 5.48 8.51 8.95
C GLY A 338 4.06 8.20 8.55
N GLY A 339 3.90 7.86 7.27
CA GLY A 339 2.66 7.39 6.69
C GLY A 339 2.64 5.87 6.67
N LEU A 340 1.56 5.27 7.20
CA LEU A 340 1.40 3.83 7.29
C LEU A 340 0.32 3.31 6.35
N GLN A 341 0.52 2.10 5.85
CA GLN A 341 -0.55 1.33 5.23
C GLN A 341 -1.72 1.15 6.22
N ASP A 342 -2.94 1.47 5.77
CA ASP A 342 -4.24 1.33 6.44
C ASP A 342 -4.40 2.05 7.80
N ASN A 343 -3.34 2.66 8.34
CA ASN A 343 -3.30 3.19 9.70
C ASN A 343 -2.94 4.69 9.76
N GLY A 344 -3.04 5.42 8.66
CA GLY A 344 -2.89 6.88 8.62
C GLY A 344 -1.48 7.40 8.79
N VAL A 345 -1.37 8.68 9.13
CA VAL A 345 -0.09 9.39 9.32
C VAL A 345 0.08 9.72 10.79
N TRP A 346 1.25 9.40 11.33
CA TRP A 346 1.57 9.58 12.74
C TRP A 346 2.84 10.40 12.93
N MET A 347 2.93 11.07 14.07
CA MET A 347 4.15 11.73 14.53
C MET A 347 4.41 11.49 16.01
N GLY A 348 5.68 11.48 16.41
CA GLY A 348 6.10 11.38 17.81
C GLY A 348 7.56 11.79 18.01
N PRO A 349 7.97 12.19 19.22
CA PRO A 349 9.36 12.55 19.48
C PRO A 349 10.26 11.32 19.31
N HIS A 350 11.46 11.50 18.77
CA HIS A 350 12.43 10.39 18.63
C HIS A 350 12.84 9.75 19.95
N THR A 351 12.60 10.43 21.08
CA THR A 351 12.82 9.94 22.45
C THR A 351 11.65 9.16 23.02
N ALA A 352 10.55 9.01 22.26
CA ALA A 352 9.40 8.22 22.65
C ALA A 352 9.84 6.80 23.01
N ARG A 353 9.42 6.33 24.19
CA ARG A 353 9.61 4.94 24.62
C ARG A 353 8.30 4.20 24.39
N MET A 354 8.39 3.05 23.73
CA MET A 354 7.26 2.11 23.64
C MET A 354 7.14 1.40 24.99
N ASP A 355 6.38 1.98 25.90
CA ASP A 355 5.96 1.31 27.13
C ASP A 355 4.45 1.44 27.31
N ASN A 356 3.85 0.49 28.05
CA ASN A 356 2.39 0.42 28.21
C ASN A 356 1.84 1.44 29.23
N ARG A 357 2.66 2.36 29.74
CA ARG A 357 2.20 3.36 30.74
C ARG A 357 1.20 4.33 30.13
N TRP A 358 1.23 4.54 28.82
CA TRP A 358 0.20 5.34 28.14
C TRP A 358 -1.21 4.75 28.31
N LEU A 359 -1.37 3.43 28.48
CA LEU A 359 -2.66 2.81 28.77
C LEU A 359 -3.24 3.27 30.12
N GLN A 360 -2.36 3.56 31.09
CA GLN A 360 -2.76 4.12 32.38
C GLN A 360 -3.03 5.62 32.28
N THR A 361 -2.18 6.35 31.56
CA THR A 361 -2.22 7.83 31.55
C THR A 361 -3.16 8.39 30.49
N GLY A 362 -3.56 7.61 29.49
CA GLY A 362 -4.31 8.06 28.31
C GLY A 362 -3.49 8.84 27.28
N HIS A 363 -2.17 8.97 27.46
CA HIS A 363 -1.33 9.83 26.62
C HIS A 363 -0.35 9.00 25.78
N ASN A 364 -0.78 8.59 24.58
CA ASN A 364 0.11 7.95 23.62
C ASN A 364 1.22 8.95 23.20
N PRO A 365 2.51 8.59 23.27
CA PRO A 365 3.60 9.47 22.82
C PRO A 365 3.57 9.77 21.32
N TRP A 366 2.87 8.94 20.53
CA TRP A 366 2.61 9.17 19.12
C TRP A 366 1.18 9.70 18.91
N LYS A 367 1.03 10.60 17.95
CA LYS A 367 -0.23 11.27 17.61
C LYS A 367 -0.56 11.05 16.13
N SER A 368 -1.79 10.64 15.84
CA SER A 368 -2.31 10.64 14.48
C SER A 368 -2.55 12.08 14.04
N ILE A 369 -2.09 12.43 12.83
CA ILE A 369 -2.27 13.75 12.21
C ILE A 369 -3.08 13.69 10.91
N MET A 370 -3.28 12.49 10.35
CA MET A 370 -4.10 12.24 9.17
C MET A 370 -4.54 10.76 9.14
N GLY A 371 -5.66 10.45 8.47
CA GLY A 371 -6.15 9.07 8.25
C GLY A 371 -5.88 8.57 6.83
N GLY A 372 -6.57 7.50 6.42
CA GLY A 372 -6.35 6.78 5.15
C GLY A 372 -5.07 5.95 5.20
N ASP A 373 -4.54 5.54 4.05
CA ASP A 373 -3.15 5.09 4.01
C ASP A 373 -2.26 6.32 4.08
N GLY A 374 -1.44 6.42 5.10
CA GLY A 374 -0.51 7.53 5.21
C GLY A 374 0.55 7.48 4.13
N MET A 375 0.73 8.59 3.41
CA MET A 375 1.72 8.73 2.34
C MET A 375 2.91 9.60 2.78
N GLN A 376 3.70 10.11 1.82
CA GLN A 376 4.88 10.92 2.10
C GLN A 376 4.54 12.15 2.95
N VAL A 377 5.51 12.55 3.78
CA VAL A 377 5.39 13.68 4.70
C VAL A 377 6.50 14.68 4.40
N GLN A 378 6.17 15.97 4.32
CA GLN A 378 7.13 17.07 4.30
C GLN A 378 6.79 18.05 5.42
N ILE A 379 7.80 18.57 6.11
CA ILE A 379 7.65 19.47 7.26
C ILE A 379 8.33 20.79 6.94
N ASP A 380 7.62 21.92 7.10
CA ASP A 380 8.22 23.24 6.93
C ASP A 380 9.22 23.49 8.07
N ASN A 381 10.50 23.65 7.72
CA ASN A 381 11.57 23.80 8.70
C ASN A 381 11.55 25.15 9.45
N ARG A 382 10.75 26.13 9.00
CA ARG A 382 10.55 27.43 9.66
C ARG A 382 9.41 27.38 10.67
N ASN A 383 8.41 26.53 10.42
CA ASN A 383 7.25 26.33 11.29
C ASN A 383 6.79 24.86 11.27
N PRO A 384 7.16 24.05 12.27
CA PRO A 384 6.86 22.62 12.29
C PRO A 384 5.36 22.29 12.45
N ASN A 385 4.50 23.30 12.68
CA ASN A 385 3.04 23.10 12.61
C ASN A 385 2.54 22.96 11.18
N ILE A 386 3.32 23.38 10.17
CA ILE A 386 2.95 23.26 8.77
C ILE A 386 3.51 21.96 8.21
N VAL A 387 2.61 21.01 7.94
CA VAL A 387 2.95 19.67 7.45
C VAL A 387 2.20 19.39 6.15
N TYR A 388 2.88 18.81 5.17
CA TYR A 388 2.29 18.37 3.91
C TYR A 388 2.24 16.86 3.90
N THR A 389 1.05 16.28 3.81
CA THR A 389 0.85 14.83 3.77
C THR A 389 -0.52 14.50 3.23
N GLY A 390 -0.79 13.22 3.02
CA GLY A 390 -2.01 12.78 2.37
C GLY A 390 -2.17 11.27 2.38
N PHE A 391 -3.08 10.81 1.53
CA PHE A 391 -3.36 9.42 1.26
C PHE A 391 -3.34 9.14 -0.26
N GLN A 392 -3.75 7.94 -0.66
CA GLN A 392 -3.51 7.37 -1.99
C GLN A 392 -3.88 8.31 -3.15
N PHE A 393 -3.23 8.11 -4.30
CA PHE A 393 -3.60 8.73 -5.58
C PHE A 393 -3.61 10.27 -5.56
N GLY A 394 -2.64 10.86 -4.85
CA GLY A 394 -2.42 12.31 -4.84
C GLY A 394 -3.38 13.10 -3.95
N ASN A 395 -4.14 12.45 -3.07
CA ASN A 395 -5.03 13.13 -2.13
C ASN A 395 -4.24 13.74 -0.95
N TYR A 396 -3.63 14.90 -1.18
CA TYR A 396 -2.75 15.58 -0.23
C TYR A 396 -3.33 16.88 0.33
N TYR A 397 -2.85 17.21 1.53
CA TYR A 397 -3.27 18.35 2.33
C TYR A 397 -2.05 19.08 2.91
N ARG A 398 -2.17 20.40 3.01
CA ARG A 398 -1.37 21.20 3.95
C ARG A 398 -2.12 21.26 5.28
N LEU A 399 -1.51 20.72 6.31
CA LEU A 399 -1.97 20.74 7.69
C LEU A 399 -1.36 21.94 8.42
N ASP A 400 -2.15 22.58 9.27
CA ASP A 400 -1.69 23.48 10.32
C ASP A 400 -2.06 22.84 11.67
N LEU A 401 -1.09 22.16 12.28
CA LEU A 401 -1.25 21.43 13.53
C LEU A 401 -1.58 22.33 14.73
N GLY A 402 -1.23 23.63 14.65
CA GLY A 402 -1.50 24.59 15.71
C GLY A 402 -2.98 25.02 15.74
N SER A 403 -3.59 25.19 14.57
CA SER A 403 -5.01 25.57 14.45
C SER A 403 -5.95 24.40 14.17
N GLY A 404 -5.42 23.21 13.86
CA GLY A 404 -6.20 22.03 13.44
C GLY A 404 -6.79 22.15 12.03
N LYS A 405 -6.42 23.17 11.26
CA LYS A 405 -6.92 23.37 9.89
C LYS A 405 -6.16 22.48 8.92
N ARG A 406 -6.88 22.01 7.90
CA ARG A 406 -6.30 21.32 6.73
C ARG A 406 -6.82 21.94 5.45
N LYS A 407 -5.96 22.03 4.44
CA LYS A 407 -6.30 22.54 3.10
C LYS A 407 -5.90 21.51 2.06
N ALA A 408 -6.82 21.08 1.21
CA ALA A 408 -6.50 20.21 0.08
C ALA A 408 -5.60 20.96 -0.92
N ILE A 409 -4.54 20.29 -1.37
CA ILE A 409 -3.51 20.88 -2.24
C ILE A 409 -3.21 20.02 -3.47
N GLN A 410 -4.07 19.05 -3.81
CA GLN A 410 -3.88 18.26 -5.02
C GLN A 410 -3.93 19.16 -6.27
N PRO A 411 -2.95 19.08 -7.18
CA PRO A 411 -3.04 19.75 -8.47
C PRO A 411 -4.24 19.26 -9.28
N LYS A 412 -4.98 20.17 -9.91
CA LYS A 412 -6.13 19.86 -10.75
C LYS A 412 -5.80 20.10 -12.22
N HIS A 413 -6.21 19.15 -13.06
CA HIS A 413 -6.15 19.31 -14.51
C HIS A 413 -7.22 20.32 -14.97
N GLU A 414 -7.06 20.79 -16.20
CA GLU A 414 -7.98 21.75 -16.81
C GLU A 414 -9.07 21.02 -17.62
N LEU A 415 -10.25 21.62 -17.73
CA LEU A 415 -11.33 21.08 -18.56
C LEU A 415 -10.88 20.98 -20.02
N GLY A 416 -10.96 19.78 -20.58
CA GLY A 416 -10.45 19.45 -21.93
C GLY A 416 -9.11 18.72 -21.92
N GLU A 417 -8.39 18.73 -20.80
CA GLU A 417 -7.24 17.86 -20.58
C GLU A 417 -7.67 16.47 -20.11
N THR A 418 -6.79 15.49 -20.31
CA THR A 418 -6.91 14.18 -19.67
C THR A 418 -6.60 14.32 -18.18
N PRO A 419 -7.34 13.64 -17.29
CA PRO A 419 -7.04 13.62 -15.86
C PRO A 419 -5.57 13.25 -15.58
N TYR A 420 -4.98 13.97 -14.62
CA TYR A 420 -3.65 13.61 -14.13
C TYR A 420 -3.68 12.23 -13.49
N ARG A 421 -2.60 11.48 -13.72
CA ARG A 421 -2.40 10.18 -13.10
C ARG A 421 -1.48 10.38 -11.89
N PHE A 422 -1.87 9.82 -10.76
CA PHE A 422 -1.13 9.92 -9.51
C PHE A 422 -0.80 8.53 -9.01
N ASN A 423 0.42 8.34 -8.52
CA ASN A 423 0.83 7.06 -7.96
C ASN A 423 0.04 6.74 -6.68
N TRP A 424 -0.06 5.45 -6.32
CA TRP A 424 -0.53 5.02 -5.00
C TRP A 424 0.18 5.82 -3.90
N GLN A 425 1.52 5.82 -3.94
CA GLN A 425 2.37 6.67 -3.12
C GLN A 425 2.91 7.84 -3.95
N THR A 426 2.08 8.87 -4.12
CA THR A 426 2.44 10.07 -4.89
C THR A 426 3.60 10.83 -4.24
N PRO A 427 4.69 11.15 -4.95
CA PRO A 427 5.82 11.87 -4.37
C PRO A 427 5.54 13.36 -4.24
N ILE A 428 5.97 13.93 -3.10
CA ILE A 428 5.99 15.37 -2.85
C ILE A 428 7.36 15.78 -2.31
N LEU A 429 7.80 17.00 -2.61
CA LEU A 429 9.07 17.51 -2.13
C LEU A 429 8.95 19.00 -1.78
N LEU A 430 9.29 19.36 -0.54
CA LEU A 430 9.46 20.75 -0.14
C LEU A 430 10.89 21.18 -0.51
N SER A 431 11.04 22.28 -1.23
CA SER A 431 12.34 22.70 -1.75
C SER A 431 13.32 23.01 -0.61
N PRO A 432 14.55 22.44 -0.59
CA PRO A 432 15.57 22.80 0.37
C PRO A 432 16.04 24.26 0.24
N HIS A 433 15.77 24.92 -0.90
CA HIS A 433 16.16 26.31 -1.16
C HIS A 433 15.13 27.32 -0.65
N ASN A 434 13.84 26.96 -0.67
CA ASN A 434 12.77 27.82 -0.17
C ASN A 434 11.53 27.00 0.19
N GLN A 435 11.12 27.05 1.45
CA GLN A 435 9.99 26.28 1.98
C GLN A 435 8.60 26.79 1.58
N ASP A 436 8.51 27.86 0.77
CA ASP A 436 7.27 28.22 0.07
C ASP A 436 7.09 27.41 -1.21
N ILE A 437 8.15 26.74 -1.69
CA ILE A 437 8.16 25.99 -2.94
C ILE A 437 7.90 24.52 -2.65
N LEU A 438 6.80 24.00 -3.20
CA LEU A 438 6.39 22.60 -3.09
C LEU A 438 6.30 21.98 -4.48
N TYR A 439 6.88 20.80 -4.65
CA TYR A 439 6.76 19.99 -5.85
C TYR A 439 5.80 18.82 -5.63
N PHE A 440 5.07 18.45 -6.68
CA PHE A 440 4.06 17.40 -6.65
C PHE A 440 4.12 16.56 -7.93
N GLY A 441 4.29 15.24 -7.78
CA GLY A 441 4.46 14.33 -8.92
C GLY A 441 3.18 13.62 -9.31
N GLY A 442 2.61 13.96 -10.47
CA GLY A 442 1.63 13.12 -11.17
C GLY A 442 2.32 12.34 -12.28
N ASN A 443 1.71 12.25 -13.46
CA ASN A 443 2.43 11.95 -14.70
C ASN A 443 3.28 13.15 -15.18
N LYS A 444 2.97 14.35 -14.70
CA LYS A 444 3.74 15.58 -14.87
C LYS A 444 4.30 16.05 -13.53
N LEU A 445 5.39 16.83 -13.54
CA LEU A 445 5.85 17.53 -12.34
C LEU A 445 5.15 18.87 -12.21
N HIS A 446 4.61 19.13 -11.02
CA HIS A 446 3.93 20.38 -10.70
C HIS A 446 4.71 21.13 -9.63
N ARG A 447 4.69 22.46 -9.72
CA ARG A 447 5.33 23.36 -8.75
C ARG A 447 4.31 24.34 -8.20
N SER A 448 4.36 24.52 -6.90
CA SER A 448 3.75 25.64 -6.20
C SER A 448 4.86 26.55 -5.67
N LEU A 449 4.67 27.86 -5.78
CA LEU A 449 5.55 28.88 -5.16
C LEU A 449 4.91 29.50 -3.90
N ASN A 450 3.79 28.94 -3.44
CA ASN A 450 2.97 29.46 -2.35
C ASN A 450 2.34 28.34 -1.53
N GLN A 451 3.16 27.36 -1.13
CA GLN A 451 2.79 26.34 -0.16
C GLN A 451 1.61 25.46 -0.60
N GLY A 452 1.46 25.21 -1.90
CA GLY A 452 0.39 24.38 -2.48
C GLY A 452 -0.93 25.12 -2.73
N ASP A 453 -0.96 26.46 -2.60
CA ASP A 453 -2.18 27.24 -2.86
C ASP A 453 -2.49 27.37 -4.36
N ARG A 454 -1.45 27.45 -5.20
CA ARG A 454 -1.54 27.48 -6.66
C ARG A 454 -0.47 26.57 -7.25
N TRP A 455 -0.83 25.92 -8.35
CA TRP A 455 0.01 24.97 -9.04
C TRP A 455 0.24 25.39 -10.49
N GLU A 456 1.45 25.13 -10.96
CA GLU A 456 1.87 25.22 -12.35
C GLU A 456 2.45 23.85 -12.74
N ALA A 457 2.00 23.27 -13.85
CA ALA A 457 2.68 22.13 -14.45
C ALA A 457 3.97 22.63 -15.11
N ILE A 458 5.12 22.20 -14.61
CA ILE A 458 6.44 22.62 -15.09
C ILE A 458 7.07 21.54 -15.99
N SER A 459 6.26 20.65 -16.53
CA SER A 459 6.64 19.62 -17.49
C SER A 459 5.44 19.17 -18.30
N ASP A 460 5.70 18.53 -19.42
CA ASP A 460 4.75 17.61 -20.05
C ASP A 460 4.74 16.26 -19.31
N ASP A 461 4.15 15.23 -19.93
CA ASP A 461 4.18 13.88 -19.37
C ASP A 461 5.63 13.35 -19.34
N LEU A 462 6.14 13.08 -18.14
CA LEU A 462 7.51 12.61 -17.89
C LEU A 462 7.58 11.08 -17.80
N THR A 463 6.54 10.39 -18.28
CA THR A 463 6.39 8.94 -18.27
C THR A 463 6.26 8.41 -19.70
N ALA A 464 6.26 7.09 -19.89
CA ALA A 464 5.97 6.45 -21.17
C ALA A 464 4.46 6.40 -21.50
N GLY A 465 3.61 6.96 -20.64
CA GLY A 465 2.17 7.04 -20.80
C GLY A 465 1.41 6.01 -19.96
N GLY A 466 0.14 6.31 -19.70
CA GLY A 466 -0.74 5.43 -18.93
C GLY A 466 -1.12 4.16 -19.68
N LYS A 467 -1.37 3.09 -18.93
CA LYS A 467 -1.96 1.84 -19.43
C LYS A 467 -3.38 1.66 -18.90
N LYS A 468 -4.24 1.05 -19.70
CA LYS A 468 -5.60 0.72 -19.28
C LYS A 468 -5.55 -0.45 -18.29
N GLY A 469 -6.19 -0.27 -17.14
CA GLY A 469 -6.36 -1.28 -16.11
C GLY A 469 -6.99 -0.65 -14.87
N ASN A 470 -7.16 -1.43 -13.82
CA ASN A 470 -7.79 -1.00 -12.57
C ASN A 470 -6.82 -0.36 -11.56
N VAL A 471 -5.53 -0.21 -11.90
CA VAL A 471 -4.52 0.47 -11.08
C VAL A 471 -3.84 1.59 -11.88
N ALA A 472 -3.63 2.76 -11.27
CA ALA A 472 -2.94 3.87 -11.91
C ALA A 472 -1.48 3.50 -12.27
N TYR A 473 -1.06 3.87 -13.48
CA TYR A 473 0.28 3.59 -14.04
C TYR A 473 0.75 4.71 -14.96
N GLY A 474 2.05 4.82 -15.19
CA GLY A 474 2.66 5.93 -15.91
C GLY A 474 2.58 7.17 -15.05
N THR A 475 3.16 7.09 -13.85
CA THR A 475 3.16 8.11 -12.80
C THR A 475 4.55 8.29 -12.20
N LEU A 476 4.87 9.51 -11.75
CA LEU A 476 6.09 9.79 -11.02
C LEU A 476 6.06 9.14 -9.63
N THR A 477 7.21 8.63 -9.20
CA THR A 477 7.41 7.86 -7.95
C THR A 477 8.47 8.49 -7.05
N SER A 478 9.34 9.34 -7.62
CA SER A 478 10.43 10.00 -6.90
C SER A 478 10.65 11.41 -7.45
N ILE A 479 10.97 12.34 -6.55
CA ILE A 479 11.36 13.72 -6.87
C ILE A 479 12.58 14.05 -6.02
N SER A 480 13.62 14.62 -6.64
CA SER A 480 14.78 15.16 -5.93
C SER A 480 15.16 16.51 -6.50
N GLU A 481 15.45 17.47 -5.61
CA GLU A 481 16.07 18.74 -5.96
C GLU A 481 17.49 18.76 -5.39
N SER A 482 18.47 19.15 -6.21
CA SER A 482 19.86 19.25 -5.76
C SER A 482 20.02 20.32 -4.68
N PRO A 483 20.71 20.04 -3.56
CA PRO A 483 20.98 21.07 -2.55
C PRO A 483 21.95 22.16 -3.06
N PHE A 484 22.63 21.93 -4.18
CA PHE A 484 23.63 22.86 -4.73
C PHE A 484 23.05 23.92 -5.67
N LYS A 485 21.87 23.65 -6.27
CA LYS A 485 21.29 24.54 -7.26
C LYS A 485 19.77 24.43 -7.27
N PHE A 486 19.10 25.54 -6.97
CA PHE A 486 17.66 25.67 -7.15
C PHE A 486 17.26 25.35 -8.59
N GLY A 487 16.22 24.53 -8.75
CA GLY A 487 15.71 24.11 -10.06
C GLY A 487 16.57 23.07 -10.78
N LEU A 488 17.63 22.53 -10.16
CA LEU A 488 18.24 21.28 -10.61
C LEU A 488 17.42 20.11 -10.06
N LEU A 489 16.51 19.60 -10.88
CA LEU A 489 15.48 18.64 -10.54
C LEU A 489 15.73 17.29 -11.20
N TYR A 490 15.37 16.23 -10.49
CA TYR A 490 15.34 14.85 -10.99
C TYR A 490 14.01 14.23 -10.63
N VAL A 491 13.43 13.47 -11.55
CA VAL A 491 12.22 12.68 -11.29
C VAL A 491 12.36 11.27 -11.84
N GLY A 492 11.72 10.32 -11.17
CA GLY A 492 11.63 8.92 -11.58
C GLY A 492 10.17 8.48 -11.67
N SER A 493 9.87 7.50 -12.53
CA SER A 493 8.50 6.98 -12.74
C SER A 493 8.38 5.47 -12.51
N ASP A 494 7.12 5.03 -12.34
CA ASP A 494 6.75 3.61 -12.21
C ASP A 494 6.97 2.76 -13.46
N ASP A 495 7.23 3.40 -14.61
CA ASP A 495 7.49 2.77 -15.90
C ASP A 495 8.96 2.83 -16.37
N GLY A 496 9.86 3.31 -15.51
CA GLY A 496 11.32 3.26 -15.74
C GLY A 496 11.92 4.49 -16.41
N MET A 497 11.21 5.61 -16.43
CA MET A 497 11.71 6.88 -16.93
C MET A 497 12.40 7.66 -15.83
N ILE A 498 13.58 8.22 -16.13
CA ILE A 498 14.25 9.18 -15.27
C ILE A 498 14.51 10.43 -16.10
N HIS A 499 14.02 11.57 -15.61
CA HIS A 499 14.20 12.86 -16.27
C HIS A 499 14.91 13.84 -15.35
N MET A 500 15.69 14.73 -15.96
CA MET A 500 16.43 15.78 -15.27
C MET A 500 16.17 17.13 -15.91
N SER A 501 16.08 18.18 -15.09
CA SER A 501 15.99 19.57 -15.50
C SER A 501 17.04 20.38 -14.75
N LYS A 502 17.74 21.29 -15.44
CA LYS A 502 18.75 22.17 -14.83
C LYS A 502 18.26 23.59 -14.57
N ASP A 503 17.02 23.89 -14.95
CA ASP A 503 16.46 25.23 -15.07
C ASP A 503 15.04 25.34 -14.50
N GLY A 504 14.69 24.47 -13.55
CA GLY A 504 13.44 24.54 -12.81
C GLY A 504 12.21 24.12 -13.62
N GLY A 505 12.40 23.26 -14.62
CA GLY A 505 11.35 22.73 -15.50
C GLY A 505 11.23 23.43 -16.84
N GLY A 506 12.17 24.33 -17.20
CA GLY A 506 12.19 24.96 -18.52
C GLY A 506 12.52 23.97 -19.63
N ASN A 507 13.44 23.04 -19.37
CA ASN A 507 13.75 21.91 -20.24
C ASN A 507 13.96 20.63 -19.43
N TRP A 508 13.55 19.49 -20.02
CA TRP A 508 13.68 18.15 -19.45
C TRP A 508 14.48 17.23 -20.38
N GLU A 509 15.49 16.57 -19.83
CA GLU A 509 16.33 15.58 -20.52
C GLU A 509 16.02 14.19 -19.95
N ASN A 510 15.74 13.21 -20.81
CA ASN A 510 15.63 11.81 -20.41
C ASN A 510 17.03 11.22 -20.20
N ILE A 511 17.31 10.81 -18.97
CA ILE A 511 18.59 10.27 -18.53
C ILE A 511 18.52 8.77 -18.18
N SER A 512 17.40 8.08 -18.44
CA SER A 512 17.29 6.62 -18.22
C SER A 512 17.65 5.78 -19.45
N ALA A 513 18.14 6.38 -20.53
CA ALA A 513 18.37 5.73 -21.82
C ALA A 513 19.25 4.46 -21.73
N SER A 514 20.31 4.49 -20.92
CA SER A 514 21.24 3.37 -20.72
C SER A 514 20.89 2.42 -19.57
N LEU A 515 19.85 2.72 -18.79
CA LEU A 515 19.36 1.87 -17.71
C LEU A 515 18.45 0.75 -18.22
N PRO A 516 18.28 -0.35 -17.45
CA PRO A 516 17.25 -1.35 -17.72
C PRO A 516 15.86 -0.73 -17.88
N LYS A 517 15.07 -1.27 -18.82
CA LYS A 517 13.77 -0.72 -19.20
C LYS A 517 12.62 -1.40 -18.48
N ASN A 518 11.50 -0.68 -18.36
CA ASN A 518 10.25 -1.18 -17.78
C ASN A 518 10.37 -1.64 -16.31
N LEU A 519 11.37 -1.13 -15.58
CA LEU A 519 11.53 -1.34 -14.15
C LEU A 519 11.06 -0.11 -13.40
N TRP A 520 10.43 -0.31 -12.25
CA TRP A 520 9.93 0.78 -11.42
C TRP A 520 11.10 1.58 -10.85
N VAL A 521 11.15 2.90 -11.04
CA VAL A 521 12.17 3.73 -10.38
C VAL A 521 11.78 3.91 -8.92
N SER A 522 12.47 3.24 -8.00
CA SER A 522 12.15 3.33 -6.56
C SER A 522 12.68 4.63 -5.95
N ARG A 523 13.89 5.07 -6.35
CA ARG A 523 14.44 6.39 -6.01
C ARG A 523 15.32 6.95 -7.13
N VAL A 524 15.31 8.27 -7.27
CA VAL A 524 16.38 9.07 -7.91
C VAL A 524 16.73 10.21 -6.98
N VAL A 525 18.00 10.33 -6.58
CA VAL A 525 18.44 11.24 -5.53
C VAL A 525 19.71 11.97 -5.95
N ALA A 526 19.65 13.31 -5.94
CA ALA A 526 20.80 14.16 -6.16
C ALA A 526 21.75 14.09 -4.95
N SER A 527 23.06 14.05 -5.22
CA SER A 527 24.07 13.98 -4.17
C SER A 527 24.07 15.20 -3.25
N LYS A 528 24.47 14.98 -2.00
CA LYS A 528 24.77 15.97 -0.96
C LYS A 528 26.19 16.50 -1.03
N HIS A 529 27.08 15.84 -1.77
CA HIS A 529 28.52 16.14 -1.82
C HIS A 529 28.99 16.68 -3.17
N LYS A 530 28.32 16.31 -4.26
CA LYS A 530 28.74 16.71 -5.61
C LYS A 530 27.58 17.02 -6.53
N ILE A 531 27.54 18.24 -7.07
CA ILE A 531 26.43 18.72 -7.92
C ILE A 531 26.13 17.85 -9.14
N GLY A 532 27.15 17.20 -9.72
CA GLY A 532 26.99 16.30 -10.87
C GLY A 532 26.62 14.87 -10.50
N ARG A 533 26.71 14.50 -9.20
CA ARG A 533 26.47 13.13 -8.76
C ARG A 533 24.99 12.90 -8.49
N VAL A 534 24.46 11.80 -9.01
CA VAL A 534 23.08 11.34 -8.81
C VAL A 534 23.05 9.83 -8.67
N TYR A 535 22.18 9.34 -7.80
CA TYR A 535 21.94 7.92 -7.59
C TYR A 535 20.55 7.54 -8.09
N ALA A 536 20.40 6.32 -8.59
CA ALA A 536 19.11 5.77 -8.98
C ALA A 536 19.00 4.31 -8.52
N THR A 537 17.82 3.93 -8.05
CA THR A 537 17.47 2.54 -7.76
C THR A 537 16.24 2.14 -8.57
N LEU A 538 16.28 0.94 -9.13
CA LEU A 538 15.17 0.35 -9.89
C LEU A 538 14.66 -0.89 -9.17
N ASN A 539 13.41 -1.25 -9.44
CA ASN A 539 12.76 -2.38 -8.79
C ASN A 539 12.00 -3.23 -9.82
N GLY A 540 12.34 -4.52 -9.86
CA GLY A 540 11.80 -5.52 -10.79
C GLY A 540 10.80 -6.51 -10.17
N TYR A 541 10.43 -6.38 -8.89
CA TYR A 541 9.59 -7.40 -8.23
C TYR A 541 8.24 -7.63 -8.93
N ARG A 542 7.75 -6.62 -9.66
CA ARG A 542 6.53 -6.68 -10.48
C ARG A 542 6.64 -7.58 -11.72
N TRP A 543 7.76 -8.29 -11.85
CA TRP A 543 8.02 -9.36 -12.82
C TRP A 543 8.78 -10.53 -12.16
N ASP A 544 8.70 -10.64 -10.83
CA ASP A 544 9.43 -11.62 -10.03
C ASP A 544 10.96 -11.57 -10.29
N ASP A 545 11.48 -10.38 -10.63
CA ASP A 545 12.90 -10.09 -10.78
C ASP A 545 13.44 -9.43 -9.51
N PHE A 546 14.31 -10.18 -8.82
CA PHE A 546 14.91 -9.80 -7.54
C PHE A 546 16.34 -9.25 -7.68
N THR A 547 16.76 -8.85 -8.89
CA THR A 547 18.08 -8.25 -9.10
C THR A 547 18.21 -6.90 -8.36
N PRO A 548 19.29 -6.66 -7.58
CA PRO A 548 19.46 -5.42 -6.84
C PRO A 548 20.00 -4.29 -7.73
N TYR A 549 19.09 -3.58 -8.39
CA TYR A 549 19.44 -2.49 -9.32
C TYR A 549 19.75 -1.18 -8.58
N VAL A 550 21.05 -0.91 -8.36
CA VAL A 550 21.56 0.34 -7.78
C VAL A 550 22.59 0.96 -8.72
N TYR A 551 22.41 2.23 -9.06
CA TYR A 551 23.25 2.95 -10.02
C TYR A 551 23.73 4.30 -9.47
N LYS A 552 24.94 4.68 -9.89
CA LYS A 552 25.57 5.98 -9.64
C LYS A 552 25.94 6.64 -10.95
N SER A 553 25.77 7.95 -11.03
CA SER A 553 26.26 8.80 -12.11
C SER A 553 27.04 9.96 -11.52
N GLU A 554 28.05 10.44 -12.24
CA GLU A 554 28.91 11.57 -11.85
C GLU A 554 28.77 12.78 -12.79
N ASP A 555 27.89 12.68 -13.80
CA ASP A 555 27.75 13.63 -14.91
C ASP A 555 26.29 14.03 -15.18
N PHE A 556 25.51 14.18 -14.10
CA PHE A 556 24.08 14.54 -14.10
C PHE A 556 23.15 13.46 -14.69
N GLY A 557 23.56 12.19 -14.66
CA GLY A 557 22.77 11.06 -15.16
C GLY A 557 23.03 10.72 -16.62
N LYS A 558 24.02 11.32 -17.28
CA LYS A 558 24.31 11.02 -18.69
C LYS A 558 24.92 9.63 -18.85
N THR A 559 25.75 9.24 -17.89
CA THR A 559 26.31 7.89 -17.78
C THR A 559 26.02 7.30 -16.41
N TRP A 560 25.72 6.00 -16.37
CA TRP A 560 25.40 5.27 -15.15
C TRP A 560 26.35 4.10 -14.97
N VAL A 561 26.81 3.90 -13.74
CA VAL A 561 27.62 2.77 -13.30
C VAL A 561 26.81 1.98 -12.28
N SER A 562 26.73 0.65 -12.47
CA SER A 562 26.12 -0.23 -11.46
C SER A 562 26.99 -0.23 -10.21
N ILE A 563 26.36 -0.03 -9.06
CA ILE A 563 26.99 -0.12 -7.74
C ILE A 563 26.19 -1.07 -6.82
N GLY A 564 25.34 -1.93 -7.39
CA GLY A 564 24.56 -2.92 -6.64
C GLY A 564 25.25 -4.28 -6.49
N GLU A 565 26.45 -4.45 -7.06
CA GLU A 565 27.20 -5.70 -7.00
C GLU A 565 27.55 -6.04 -5.54
N GLY A 566 27.34 -7.30 -5.15
CA GLY A 566 27.55 -7.79 -3.78
C GLY A 566 26.33 -7.70 -2.85
N LEU A 567 25.26 -7.00 -3.25
CA LEU A 567 23.97 -7.09 -2.55
C LEU A 567 23.28 -8.44 -2.83
N PRO A 568 22.53 -9.00 -1.86
CA PRO A 568 21.71 -10.18 -2.10
C PRO A 568 20.64 -9.93 -3.18
N PRO A 569 20.15 -10.98 -3.86
CA PRO A 569 19.00 -10.90 -4.77
C PRO A 569 17.71 -10.50 -4.03
N SER A 570 17.53 -9.20 -3.83
CA SER A 570 16.37 -8.59 -3.20
C SER A 570 16.03 -7.26 -3.90
N PRO A 571 14.75 -6.98 -4.18
CA PRO A 571 14.33 -5.72 -4.77
C PRO A 571 14.75 -4.51 -3.92
N VAL A 572 15.19 -3.44 -4.58
CA VAL A 572 15.69 -2.23 -3.91
C VAL A 572 14.58 -1.18 -3.83
N ASN A 573 14.35 -0.66 -2.62
CA ASN A 573 13.27 0.27 -2.33
C ASN A 573 13.75 1.71 -2.12
N VAL A 574 14.94 1.89 -1.54
CA VAL A 574 15.46 3.21 -1.19
C VAL A 574 16.99 3.25 -1.15
N ILE A 575 17.56 4.39 -1.51
CA ILE A 575 18.97 4.74 -1.30
C ILE A 575 19.06 6.12 -0.64
N THR A 576 19.98 6.29 0.29
CA THR A 576 20.30 7.60 0.90
C THR A 576 21.81 7.78 1.00
N GLU A 577 22.30 8.97 0.64
CA GLU A 577 23.71 9.37 0.82
C GLU A 577 23.82 10.14 2.15
N ASP A 578 24.80 9.77 2.96
CA ASP A 578 25.07 10.47 4.21
C ASP A 578 25.50 11.93 3.94
N PRO A 579 25.02 12.93 4.70
CA PRO A 579 25.35 14.33 4.47
C PRO A 579 26.77 14.74 4.89
N ASP A 580 27.45 13.98 5.75
CA ASP A 580 28.77 14.34 6.31
C ASP A 580 29.92 13.53 5.67
N ASN A 581 29.66 12.30 5.22
CA ASN A 581 30.65 11.42 4.61
C ASN A 581 30.18 10.92 3.24
N GLU A 582 30.82 11.38 2.18
CA GLU A 582 30.43 11.04 0.81
C GLU A 582 30.58 9.57 0.44
N ASN A 583 31.35 8.80 1.21
CA ASN A 583 31.55 7.38 0.98
C ASN A 583 30.49 6.51 1.66
N LEU A 584 29.74 7.08 2.62
CA LEU A 584 28.72 6.39 3.37
C LEU A 584 27.36 6.48 2.67
N LEU A 585 26.87 5.36 2.15
CA LEU A 585 25.52 5.22 1.60
C LEU A 585 24.76 4.12 2.33
N PHE A 586 23.45 4.25 2.38
CA PHE A 586 22.54 3.21 2.89
C PHE A 586 21.53 2.82 1.82
N VAL A 587 21.27 1.51 1.70
CA VAL A 587 20.28 0.93 0.79
C VAL A 587 19.31 0.05 1.55
N GLY A 588 18.01 0.32 1.38
CA GLY A 588 16.92 -0.53 1.87
C GLY A 588 16.36 -1.42 0.77
N THR A 589 16.22 -2.71 1.05
CA THR A 589 15.68 -3.74 0.15
C THR A 589 14.45 -4.41 0.77
N ASP A 590 13.86 -5.41 0.11
CA ASP A 590 12.80 -6.24 0.70
C ASP A 590 13.31 -7.18 1.80
N ASP A 591 14.62 -7.41 1.89
CA ASP A 591 15.23 -8.31 2.87
C ASP A 591 16.00 -7.60 3.99
N GLY A 592 16.34 -6.32 3.86
CA GLY A 592 16.97 -5.60 4.96
C GLY A 592 17.59 -4.25 4.59
N LEU A 593 18.55 -3.83 5.41
CA LEU A 593 19.28 -2.57 5.29
C LEU A 593 20.78 -2.85 5.12
N TYR A 594 21.39 -2.22 4.13
CA TYR A 594 22.81 -2.37 3.82
C TYR A 594 23.49 -1.00 3.83
N ALA A 595 24.78 -0.99 4.15
CA ALA A 595 25.61 0.19 4.13
C ALA A 595 26.89 -0.06 3.32
N THR A 596 27.44 0.99 2.74
CA THR A 596 28.75 1.01 2.08
C THR A 596 29.57 2.14 2.67
N LEU A 597 30.89 1.98 2.69
CA LEU A 597 31.87 2.99 3.11
C LEU A 597 32.82 3.37 1.96
N ASP A 598 32.47 3.00 0.73
CA ASP A 598 33.29 3.18 -0.47
C ASP A 598 32.43 3.50 -1.71
N GLN A 599 31.29 4.18 -1.49
CA GLN A 599 30.36 4.62 -2.55
C GLN A 599 29.80 3.48 -3.41
N GLY A 600 29.58 2.31 -2.79
CA GLY A 600 28.93 1.15 -3.38
C GLY A 600 29.87 0.19 -4.10
N ALA A 601 31.19 0.25 -3.85
CA ALA A 601 32.11 -0.78 -4.32
C ALA A 601 31.99 -2.05 -3.47
N THR A 602 31.71 -1.92 -2.18
CA THR A 602 31.37 -3.03 -1.28
C THR A 602 30.17 -2.69 -0.39
N TRP A 603 29.34 -3.69 -0.12
CA TRP A 603 28.16 -3.57 0.73
C TRP A 603 28.27 -4.48 1.96
N GLN A 604 27.82 -3.95 3.09
CA GLN A 604 27.76 -4.65 4.37
C GLN A 604 26.33 -4.66 4.88
N TRP A 605 25.90 -5.78 5.45
CA TRP A 605 24.60 -5.87 6.08
C TRP A 605 24.58 -5.02 7.35
N PHE A 606 23.75 -3.99 7.38
CA PHE A 606 23.62 -3.05 8.48
C PHE A 606 22.57 -3.53 9.48
N GLN A 607 22.98 -4.45 10.36
CA GLN A 607 22.06 -5.13 11.28
C GLN A 607 22.51 -5.07 12.74
N GLN A 608 21.58 -4.67 13.60
CA GLN A 608 21.63 -4.92 15.05
C GLN A 608 20.20 -5.00 15.59
N GLY A 609 19.59 -6.18 15.52
CA GLY A 609 18.21 -6.42 15.99
C GLY A 609 17.11 -6.08 14.99
N ILE A 610 17.43 -5.61 13.79
CA ILE A 610 16.50 -5.57 12.65
C ILE A 610 16.43 -6.98 12.02
N PRO A 611 15.24 -7.61 11.92
CA PRO A 611 15.11 -8.91 11.26
C PRO A 611 15.12 -8.75 9.73
N TYR A 612 15.04 -9.85 8.98
CA TYR A 612 14.69 -9.79 7.55
C TYR A 612 13.31 -9.11 7.39
N VAL A 613 13.32 -7.90 6.85
CA VAL A 613 12.12 -7.07 6.67
C VAL A 613 12.36 -6.07 5.56
N ALA A 614 11.32 -5.78 4.79
CA ALA A 614 11.36 -4.74 3.79
C ALA A 614 11.61 -3.36 4.43
N VAL A 615 12.61 -2.66 3.91
CA VAL A 615 12.97 -1.29 4.28
C VAL A 615 12.54 -0.38 3.14
N HIS A 616 11.46 0.37 3.34
CA HIS A 616 10.85 1.18 2.28
C HIS A 616 11.40 2.61 2.23
N ASP A 617 11.90 3.14 3.35
CA ASP A 617 12.36 4.52 3.39
C ASP A 617 13.42 4.78 4.47
N LEU A 618 14.30 5.74 4.20
CA LEU A 618 15.46 6.07 5.03
C LEU A 618 15.62 7.59 5.12
N VAL A 619 15.75 8.11 6.35
CA VAL A 619 15.97 9.54 6.57
C VAL A 619 17.05 9.74 7.63
N ILE A 620 18.02 10.61 7.33
CA ILE A 620 19.06 11.00 8.28
C ILE A 620 18.66 12.33 8.93
N GLN A 621 18.62 12.37 10.27
CA GLN A 621 18.54 13.62 11.02
C GLN A 621 19.99 14.13 11.22
N PRO A 622 20.39 15.22 10.53
CA PRO A 622 21.80 15.58 10.40
C PRO A 622 22.43 16.09 11.70
N GLU A 623 21.68 16.83 12.53
CA GLU A 623 22.21 17.39 13.78
C GLU A 623 22.45 16.32 14.85
N ALA A 624 21.51 15.38 14.96
CA ALA A 624 21.54 14.27 15.90
C ALA A 624 22.35 13.07 15.38
N LYS A 625 22.76 13.10 14.10
CA LYS A 625 23.47 12.00 13.44
C LYS A 625 22.75 10.67 13.57
N HIS A 626 21.43 10.72 13.43
CA HIS A 626 20.57 9.55 13.53
C HIS A 626 20.07 9.13 12.15
N LEU A 627 20.31 7.86 11.79
CA LEU A 627 19.60 7.21 10.69
C LEU A 627 18.25 6.69 11.22
N VAL A 628 17.16 7.15 10.65
CA VAL A 628 15.81 6.64 10.90
C VAL A 628 15.42 5.73 9.74
N VAL A 629 14.93 4.53 10.07
CA VAL A 629 14.67 3.44 9.12
C VAL A 629 13.19 3.08 9.18
N GLY A 630 12.46 3.36 8.09
CA GLY A 630 11.05 3.00 7.93
C GLY A 630 10.93 1.61 7.32
N THR A 631 10.35 0.68 8.08
CA THR A 631 10.15 -0.71 7.62
C THR A 631 8.69 -0.97 7.31
N HIS A 632 8.45 -1.92 6.41
CA HIS A 632 7.11 -2.37 6.07
C HIS A 632 6.76 -3.66 6.83
N GLY A 633 6.44 -3.52 8.12
CA GLY A 633 6.00 -4.63 8.98
C GLY A 633 6.79 -4.79 10.28
N ARG A 634 7.76 -3.92 10.57
CA ARG A 634 8.51 -3.87 11.84
C ARG A 634 8.67 -2.45 12.40
N SER A 635 7.75 -1.55 12.04
CA SER A 635 7.73 -0.15 12.49
C SER A 635 9.00 0.62 12.10
N ILE A 636 9.55 1.43 13.01
CA ILE A 636 10.70 2.32 12.76
C ILE A 636 11.87 1.92 13.65
N TYR A 637 13.06 1.90 13.06
CA TYR A 637 14.33 1.81 13.80
C TYR A 637 15.06 3.14 13.75
N ARG A 638 15.92 3.36 14.74
CA ARG A 638 16.82 4.51 14.81
C ARG A 638 18.22 4.02 15.17
N ALA A 639 19.21 4.40 14.38
CA ALA A 639 20.62 4.14 14.65
C ALA A 639 21.37 5.45 14.80
N ASP A 640 22.29 5.51 15.76
CA ASP A 640 23.31 6.56 15.81
C ASP A 640 24.41 6.17 14.81
N ILE A 641 24.67 7.04 13.85
CA ILE A 641 25.64 6.82 12.77
C ILE A 641 26.87 7.73 12.92
N SER A 642 26.99 8.48 14.01
CA SER A 642 28.05 9.47 14.21
C SER A 642 29.46 8.91 14.04
N HIS A 643 29.74 7.72 14.58
CA HIS A 643 31.04 7.06 14.40
C HIS A 643 31.25 6.53 12.99
N LEU A 644 30.20 6.10 12.28
CA LEU A 644 30.31 5.65 10.89
C LEU A 644 30.69 6.80 9.96
N GLN A 645 30.15 7.99 10.22
CA GLN A 645 30.48 9.20 9.46
C GLN A 645 31.96 9.57 9.60
N LEU A 646 32.59 9.23 10.73
CA LEU A 646 34.02 9.46 10.95
C LEU A 646 34.91 8.43 10.26
N LEU A 647 34.38 7.30 9.79
CA LEU A 647 35.20 6.25 9.17
C LEU A 647 35.77 6.72 7.83
N ASP A 648 37.07 6.50 7.68
CA ASP A 648 37.80 6.66 6.43
C ASP A 648 38.76 5.47 6.23
N ALA A 649 39.51 5.48 5.12
CA ALA A 649 40.46 4.42 4.81
C ALA A 649 41.60 4.32 5.84
N GLU A 650 41.98 5.40 6.53
CA GLU A 650 43.05 5.38 7.53
C GLU A 650 42.59 4.68 8.81
N ILE A 651 41.40 5.05 9.30
CA ILE A 651 40.78 4.44 10.48
C ILE A 651 40.47 2.97 10.23
N MET A 652 39.92 2.63 9.07
CA MET A 652 39.56 1.25 8.72
C MET A 652 40.78 0.33 8.56
N ASN A 653 41.96 0.88 8.19
CA ASN A 653 43.21 0.12 8.08
C ASN A 653 44.00 0.07 9.41
N SER A 654 43.56 0.79 10.44
CA SER A 654 44.21 0.77 11.75
C SER A 654 43.85 -0.51 12.51
N PRO A 655 44.80 -1.21 13.16
CA PRO A 655 44.50 -2.42 13.93
C PRO A 655 43.49 -2.20 15.07
N LEU A 656 43.46 -0.98 15.63
CA LEU A 656 42.53 -0.52 16.64
C LEU A 656 42.42 1.00 16.54
N TYR A 657 41.19 1.50 16.49
CA TYR A 657 40.88 2.91 16.64
C TYR A 657 39.85 3.07 17.77
N VAL A 658 40.06 4.06 18.63
CA VAL A 658 39.17 4.36 19.76
C VAL A 658 38.58 5.74 19.52
N PHE A 659 37.28 5.79 19.24
CA PHE A 659 36.55 7.05 19.11
C PHE A 659 36.49 7.80 20.44
N GLU A 660 36.33 9.12 20.38
CA GLU A 660 36.09 9.92 21.58
C GLU A 660 34.82 9.42 22.29
N LEU A 661 34.93 9.22 23.61
CA LEU A 661 33.79 8.79 24.42
C LEU A 661 32.90 9.98 24.74
N ASP A 662 31.59 9.77 24.62
CA ASP A 662 30.61 10.75 25.07
C ASP A 662 30.79 11.10 26.55
N LYS A 663 30.60 12.37 26.88
CA LYS A 663 30.55 12.82 28.26
C LYS A 663 29.32 12.23 28.94
N VAL A 664 29.54 11.24 29.81
CA VAL A 664 28.46 10.65 30.61
C VAL A 664 28.18 11.51 31.85
N ARG A 665 26.93 11.93 32.05
CA ARG A 665 26.52 12.61 33.29
C ARG A 665 26.35 11.59 34.41
N HIS A 666 27.14 11.71 35.47
CA HIS A 666 27.01 10.86 36.66
C HIS A 666 25.57 10.91 37.24
N SER A 667 25.02 9.73 37.53
CA SER A 667 23.75 9.58 38.25
C SER A 667 23.99 8.97 39.63
N PRO A 668 23.57 9.62 40.74
CA PRO A 668 23.67 9.03 42.07
C PRO A 668 22.77 7.79 42.25
N ARG A 669 21.89 7.50 41.29
CA ARG A 669 21.05 6.30 41.30
C ARG A 669 21.74 5.08 40.72
N TRP A 670 22.87 5.24 40.01
CA TRP A 670 23.59 4.10 39.46
C TRP A 670 24.03 3.13 40.56
N GLY A 671 23.82 1.84 40.33
CA GLY A 671 24.06 0.80 41.33
C GLY A 671 23.01 0.71 42.45
N ASN A 672 22.03 1.62 42.48
CA ASN A 672 20.94 1.60 43.47
C ASN A 672 19.64 1.12 42.84
N SER A 673 18.86 0.30 43.56
CA SER A 673 17.48 -0.02 43.18
C SER A 673 16.48 0.70 44.07
N TYR A 674 15.34 1.07 43.49
CA TYR A 674 14.23 1.68 44.24
C TYR A 674 13.55 0.69 45.21
N SER A 675 13.65 -0.61 44.94
CA SER A 675 13.11 -1.64 45.83
C SER A 675 14.01 -2.86 45.83
N THR A 676 13.92 -3.68 46.87
CA THR A 676 14.61 -4.98 46.96
C THR A 676 14.22 -5.96 45.84
N TRP A 677 13.11 -5.68 45.14
CA TRP A 677 12.59 -6.48 44.02
C TRP A 677 12.95 -5.91 42.65
N GLY A 678 13.64 -4.75 42.60
CA GLY A 678 14.01 -4.08 41.36
C GLY A 678 15.47 -4.34 40.97
N LYS A 679 15.76 -4.21 39.67
CA LYS A 679 17.16 -4.13 39.23
C LYS A 679 17.76 -2.77 39.64
N PRO A 680 19.05 -2.70 39.98
CA PRO A 680 19.75 -1.42 40.11
C PRO A 680 19.66 -0.61 38.82
N VAL A 681 19.62 0.72 38.93
CA VAL A 681 19.74 1.60 37.76
C VAL A 681 21.16 1.46 37.22
N THR A 682 21.29 1.22 35.91
CA THR A 682 22.56 1.14 35.18
C THR A 682 22.83 2.41 34.40
#